data_AF-A0A6H5KWE3-F1
#
_entry.id   AF-A0A6H5KWE3-F1
#
_cell.length_a   1.000
_cell.length_b   1.000
_cell.length_c   1.000
_cell.angle_alpha   90.00
_cell.angle_beta   90.00
_cell.angle_gamma   90.00
#
_symmetry.space_group_name_H-M   'P 1'
#
loop_
_entity.id
_entity.type
_entity.pdbx_description
1 polymer ?
#
loop_
_entity_poly.entity_id
_entity_poly.type
_entity_poly.pdbx_seq_one_letter_code
_entity_poly.pdbx_strand_id
1 'polypeptide(L)'
;MEAEMGLAAASGGGRVGRAAKSKEEQMADKGLWRKNASGKKRKRYITPEELLQQQEEEAKEKGEVNAPAKQIIVDMRGPQTKLVSTMDNLAPLASGVGGDGGAPKLGQELLHNVGLMVGLAETEIQTLHRRRQVEADRAKALEKDAADLRKKVDASGERLSRLEHVETILFRVHDKVLKDPASVTADNVLKAFRTLRERFPEEYAVFGLAQLVPAMAAPVLKRSLAGWSPLQAPTEPARLLASWKDVLTDTSGAVEGEGRARRWEGQAAFEFLANDLVLPAVRSALVNEWEVRDPTAALQLSEAMVLAGVGDQIVQSLLEQAILPKLTRGVTEWNPRTDTVAIHTWIHPWLPLLGSRLAGLFPEIRRKLEAVLVHWNDVFDSTVYVILSPWKHVFDSRSMEALLSKFVAPKLVAGLRASLVINPANQDMAPFDMLMMWADLLPPLYMTSILDVEFFPKWLTVLHRWLSETADYAEVALWYQGWKDRFPESLRSDPRVMAQFSAALSLMDQVMQDHQRLGVPLPAGASEQMDYMRVVEHRRMEAATARQRENASASAAAAAAAAEEARSRGPTTASFKDVVEGYAAHNGVVFLPKPGRQHEGKQANLRFRRRFRVPGPERLLHGNSEGVRAVGPPRTGGTLGANRKQTRRPARRRRRRR
;
A
#
# COMPACT_ATOMS: atom_id res chain seq x y z
N MET A 1 -52.98 -6.30 -71.71
CA MET A 1 -54.09 -6.17 -70.74
C MET A 1 -54.16 -4.68 -70.45
N GLU A 2 -55.07 -3.86 -70.94
CA GLU A 2 -56.43 -3.96 -71.53
C GLU A 2 -57.10 -2.66 -71.04
N ALA A 3 -57.92 -1.92 -71.79
CA ALA A 3 -58.36 -2.08 -73.17
C ALA A 3 -58.60 -0.68 -73.81
N GLU A 4 -58.79 -0.65 -75.13
CA GLU A 4 -59.17 0.56 -75.87
C GLU A 4 -60.68 0.88 -75.76
N MET A 5 -61.04 2.15 -75.96
CA MET A 5 -62.22 2.69 -76.67
C MET A 5 -62.41 4.17 -76.26
N GLY A 6 -62.63 5.16 -77.13
CA GLY A 6 -62.70 5.15 -78.60
C GLY A 6 -64.12 5.39 -79.13
N LEU A 7 -64.50 6.66 -79.38
CA LEU A 7 -65.57 7.08 -80.31
C LEU A 7 -65.62 8.61 -80.45
N ALA A 8 -66.31 9.12 -81.49
CA ALA A 8 -66.34 10.55 -81.82
C ALA A 8 -67.64 11.01 -82.51
N ALA A 9 -67.87 12.33 -82.43
CA ALA A 9 -68.68 13.17 -83.33
C ALA A 9 -70.23 13.06 -83.30
N ALA A 10 -70.84 14.18 -83.77
CA ALA A 10 -72.25 14.39 -84.15
C ALA A 10 -73.33 14.33 -83.04
N SER A 11 -74.51 14.95 -83.15
CA SER A 11 -75.03 16.16 -83.82
C SER A 11 -76.57 16.07 -83.86
N GLY A 12 -77.29 17.10 -83.39
CA GLY A 12 -78.76 17.21 -83.47
C GLY A 12 -79.48 17.07 -82.11
N GLY A 13 -80.67 17.63 -81.91
CA GLY A 13 -81.41 18.55 -82.79
C GLY A 13 -82.88 18.76 -82.38
N GLY A 14 -83.22 19.90 -81.76
CA GLY A 14 -84.57 20.28 -81.27
C GLY A 14 -84.43 21.14 -80.01
N ARG A 15 -84.96 22.38 -79.84
CA ARG A 15 -86.24 23.00 -80.29
C ARG A 15 -87.40 22.22 -79.67
N VAL A 16 -88.20 22.76 -78.73
CA VAL A 16 -88.96 24.03 -78.66
C VAL A 16 -88.89 24.60 -77.21
N GLY A 17 -89.15 25.86 -76.86
CA GLY A 17 -89.78 26.99 -77.59
C GLY A 17 -89.55 28.37 -76.97
N ARG A 18 -90.44 29.33 -77.29
CA ARG A 18 -90.21 30.78 -77.16
C ARG A 18 -91.35 31.46 -76.40
N ALA A 19 -91.04 32.06 -75.24
CA ALA A 19 -91.89 33.05 -74.60
C ALA A 19 -91.30 34.45 -74.81
N ALA A 20 -92.13 35.46 -75.08
CA ALA A 20 -91.67 36.81 -75.42
C ALA A 20 -91.76 37.77 -74.21
N LYS A 21 -90.79 38.67 -74.10
CA LYS A 21 -90.87 39.88 -73.27
C LYS A 21 -91.05 41.13 -74.14
N SER A 22 -91.53 42.22 -73.53
CA SER A 22 -91.99 43.44 -74.19
C SER A 22 -90.85 44.37 -74.65
N LYS A 23 -91.20 45.38 -75.45
CA LYS A 23 -90.25 46.26 -76.16
C LYS A 23 -89.45 47.23 -75.26
N GLU A 24 -89.82 47.44 -74.00
CA GLU A 24 -89.16 48.41 -73.12
C GLU A 24 -87.80 47.93 -72.59
N GLU A 25 -87.60 46.62 -72.37
CA GLU A 25 -86.28 46.07 -71.99
C GLU A 25 -85.21 46.25 -73.11
N GLN A 26 -85.59 46.60 -74.34
CA GLN A 26 -84.68 46.67 -75.50
C GLN A 26 -84.08 48.06 -75.80
N MET A 27 -84.39 49.09 -75.01
CA MET A 27 -83.83 50.45 -75.20
C MET A 27 -82.79 50.87 -74.16
N ALA A 28 -82.67 50.18 -73.02
CA ALA A 28 -81.70 50.54 -71.98
C ALA A 28 -80.26 50.03 -72.24
N ASP A 29 -80.10 48.85 -72.84
CA ASP A 29 -78.78 48.22 -73.03
C ASP A 29 -78.13 48.56 -74.39
N LYS A 30 -77.58 49.78 -74.52
CA LYS A 30 -76.79 50.18 -75.70
C LYS A 30 -75.50 50.94 -75.36
N GLY A 31 -74.43 50.18 -75.13
CA GLY A 31 -73.16 50.46 -75.83
C GLY A 31 -72.12 51.36 -75.17
N LEU A 32 -72.32 51.84 -73.93
CA LEU A 32 -71.31 52.63 -73.19
C LEU A 32 -69.98 51.87 -72.94
N TRP A 33 -69.97 50.55 -73.12
CA TRP A 33 -68.87 49.64 -72.76
C TRP A 33 -67.83 49.35 -73.86
N ARG A 34 -68.04 49.83 -75.09
CA ARG A 34 -67.22 49.42 -76.25
C ARG A 34 -66.25 50.49 -76.80
N LYS A 35 -66.14 51.66 -76.19
CA LYS A 35 -65.43 52.81 -76.80
C LYS A 35 -63.90 52.85 -76.68
N ASN A 36 -63.27 52.10 -75.77
CA ASN A 36 -61.80 52.09 -75.60
C ASN A 36 -61.14 50.79 -76.12
N ALA A 37 -61.45 50.41 -77.35
CA ALA A 37 -60.95 49.18 -77.99
C ALA A 37 -59.76 49.43 -78.96
N SER A 38 -58.75 50.19 -78.52
CA SER A 38 -57.50 50.40 -79.28
C SER A 38 -56.28 49.88 -78.50
N GLY A 39 -55.35 49.22 -79.19
CA GLY A 39 -54.09 48.73 -78.61
C GLY A 39 -54.18 47.39 -77.86
N LYS A 40 -54.31 46.28 -78.58
CA LYS A 40 -54.07 44.93 -78.02
C LYS A 40 -52.57 44.75 -77.69
N LYS A 41 -52.13 45.16 -76.50
CA LYS A 41 -50.86 44.66 -75.93
C LYS A 41 -50.96 43.13 -75.79
N ARG A 42 -49.90 42.39 -76.19
CA ARG A 42 -49.83 40.94 -75.98
C ARG A 42 -49.97 40.63 -74.48
N LYS A 43 -50.85 39.70 -74.11
CA LYS A 43 -50.93 39.18 -72.74
C LYS A 43 -49.65 38.40 -72.46
N ARG A 44 -48.78 38.92 -71.58
CA ARG A 44 -47.66 38.17 -71.01
C ARG A 44 -48.23 37.34 -69.86
N TYR A 45 -48.24 36.03 -70.03
CA TYR A 45 -48.52 35.10 -68.94
C TYR A 45 -47.23 34.98 -68.12
N ILE A 46 -47.36 34.94 -66.80
CA ILE A 46 -46.25 34.71 -65.86
C ILE A 46 -46.46 33.32 -65.28
N THR A 47 -45.45 32.46 -65.36
CA THR A 47 -45.50 31.13 -64.73
C THR A 47 -45.33 31.24 -63.21
N PRO A 48 -45.77 30.23 -62.42
CA PRO A 48 -45.56 30.23 -60.97
C PRO A 48 -44.08 30.36 -60.57
N GLU A 49 -43.17 29.85 -61.40
CA GLU A 49 -41.72 29.91 -61.17
C GLU A 49 -41.16 31.32 -61.48
N GLU A 50 -41.54 31.94 -62.60
CA GLU A 50 -41.20 33.35 -62.89
C GLU A 50 -41.77 34.31 -61.84
N LEU A 51 -42.97 34.04 -61.30
CA LEU A 51 -43.60 34.89 -60.29
C LEU A 51 -42.85 34.81 -58.95
N LEU A 52 -42.40 33.62 -58.55
CA LEU A 52 -41.57 33.44 -57.36
C LEU A 52 -40.18 34.07 -57.56
N GLN A 53 -39.57 33.95 -58.76
CA GLN A 53 -38.29 34.60 -59.07
C GLN A 53 -38.39 36.13 -59.01
N GLN A 54 -39.40 36.74 -59.64
CA GLN A 54 -39.62 38.19 -59.59
C GLN A 54 -39.86 38.69 -58.15
N GLN A 55 -40.58 37.92 -57.32
CA GLN A 55 -40.79 38.28 -55.92
C GLN A 55 -39.56 38.05 -55.03
N GLU A 56 -38.70 37.07 -55.35
CA GLU A 56 -37.38 36.94 -54.72
C GLU A 56 -36.43 38.08 -55.11
N GLU A 57 -36.46 38.55 -56.37
CA GLU A 57 -35.66 39.69 -56.83
C GLU A 57 -36.15 41.00 -56.19
N GLU A 58 -37.47 41.26 -56.17
CA GLU A 58 -38.04 42.39 -55.45
C GLU A 58 -37.72 42.37 -53.94
N ALA A 59 -37.72 41.19 -53.29
CA ALA A 59 -37.37 41.07 -51.88
C ALA A 59 -35.88 41.34 -51.63
N LYS A 60 -34.99 40.95 -52.57
CA LYS A 60 -33.55 41.24 -52.53
C LYS A 60 -33.29 42.74 -52.75
N GLU A 61 -33.98 43.40 -53.68
CA GLU A 61 -33.89 44.86 -53.87
C GLU A 61 -34.38 45.66 -52.64
N LYS A 62 -35.42 45.17 -51.95
CA LYS A 62 -36.00 45.83 -50.76
C LYS A 62 -35.28 45.49 -49.44
N GLY A 63 -34.37 44.52 -49.45
CA GLY A 63 -33.61 44.08 -48.28
C GLY A 63 -34.42 43.26 -47.25
N GLU A 64 -35.67 42.88 -47.55
CA GLU A 64 -36.57 42.20 -46.62
C GLU A 64 -36.33 40.68 -46.58
N VAL A 65 -35.29 40.26 -45.86
CA VAL A 65 -35.05 38.84 -45.56
C VAL A 65 -36.18 38.31 -44.67
N ASN A 66 -37.08 37.51 -45.25
CA ASN A 66 -38.36 37.05 -44.69
C ASN A 66 -39.44 38.13 -44.51
N ALA A 67 -39.82 38.81 -45.60
CA ALA A 67 -41.13 39.45 -45.68
C ALA A 67 -42.27 38.46 -45.28
N PRO A 68 -43.19 38.85 -44.37
CA PRO A 68 -44.38 38.05 -44.06
C PRO A 68 -45.27 37.94 -45.31
N ALA A 69 -45.98 36.82 -45.46
CA ALA A 69 -46.92 36.67 -46.58
C ALA A 69 -48.01 37.74 -46.48
N LYS A 70 -48.42 38.33 -47.61
CA LYS A 70 -49.41 39.44 -47.68
C LYS A 70 -50.72 39.03 -47.02
N GLN A 71 -50.88 39.35 -45.73
CA GLN A 71 -52.00 38.86 -44.95
C GLN A 71 -53.25 39.68 -45.27
N ILE A 72 -54.16 39.09 -46.03
CA ILE A 72 -55.43 39.71 -46.42
C ILE A 72 -56.32 39.83 -45.17
N ILE A 73 -56.44 41.05 -44.64
CA ILE A 73 -57.37 41.37 -43.55
C ILE A 73 -58.62 41.98 -44.19
N VAL A 74 -59.79 41.43 -43.88
CA VAL A 74 -61.09 41.93 -44.34
C VAL A 74 -61.77 42.64 -43.18
N ASP A 75 -61.94 43.96 -43.29
CA ASP A 75 -62.71 44.73 -42.31
C ASP A 75 -64.20 44.66 -42.62
N MET A 76 -64.96 44.25 -41.61
CA MET A 76 -66.41 44.03 -41.63
C MET A 76 -67.18 45.11 -40.84
N ARG A 77 -66.50 46.13 -40.30
CA ARG A 77 -67.08 47.11 -39.35
C ARG A 77 -67.88 48.25 -40.00
N GLY A 78 -68.21 48.13 -41.29
CA GLY A 78 -69.03 49.08 -42.04
C GLY A 78 -70.04 48.37 -42.96
N PRO A 79 -70.98 49.10 -43.57
CA PRO A 79 -72.05 48.53 -44.40
C PRO A 79 -71.57 47.92 -45.74
N GLN A 80 -70.28 48.04 -46.06
CA GLN A 80 -69.61 47.27 -47.11
C GLN A 80 -68.23 46.81 -46.62
N THR A 81 -67.84 45.61 -47.05
CA THR A 81 -66.61 44.93 -46.66
C THR A 81 -65.41 45.53 -47.38
N LYS A 82 -64.29 45.76 -46.67
CA LYS A 82 -63.08 46.32 -47.27
C LYS A 82 -61.86 45.47 -46.97
N LEU A 83 -61.12 45.10 -48.01
CA LEU A 83 -59.77 44.56 -47.85
C LEU A 83 -58.81 45.67 -47.40
N VAL A 84 -57.99 45.36 -46.39
CA VAL A 84 -56.88 46.19 -45.93
C VAL A 84 -55.64 45.30 -45.89
N SER A 85 -54.63 45.62 -46.71
CA SER A 85 -53.40 44.84 -46.85
C SER A 85 -52.31 45.18 -45.82
N THR A 86 -52.50 46.24 -45.05
CA THR A 86 -51.48 46.81 -44.16
C THR A 86 -52.16 47.48 -42.97
N MET A 87 -51.74 47.10 -41.76
CA MET A 87 -52.48 47.32 -40.51
C MET A 87 -52.59 48.80 -40.08
N ASP A 88 -51.73 49.68 -40.61
CA ASP A 88 -51.67 51.11 -40.31
C ASP A 88 -52.87 51.93 -40.81
N ASN A 89 -53.69 51.39 -41.71
CA ASN A 89 -54.86 52.08 -42.29
C ASN A 89 -56.11 52.10 -41.36
N LEU A 90 -55.94 51.85 -40.06
CA LEU A 90 -57.04 51.70 -39.09
C LEU A 90 -57.11 52.87 -38.09
N ALA A 91 -57.26 54.10 -38.59
CA ALA A 91 -57.53 55.30 -37.80
C ALA A 91 -58.99 55.80 -38.00
N PRO A 92 -59.69 56.29 -36.95
CA PRO A 92 -61.13 56.52 -37.02
C PRO A 92 -61.52 57.89 -37.59
N LEU A 93 -62.19 57.91 -38.75
CA LEU A 93 -62.86 59.12 -39.26
C LEU A 93 -64.32 59.16 -38.80
N ALA A 94 -64.57 59.84 -37.68
CA ALA A 94 -65.91 60.04 -37.11
C ALA A 94 -66.38 61.49 -37.28
N SER A 95 -66.97 61.80 -38.44
CA SER A 95 -67.85 62.96 -38.70
C SER A 95 -68.61 62.73 -40.00
N GLY A 96 -69.89 63.12 -40.05
CA GLY A 96 -70.82 62.67 -41.10
C GLY A 96 -71.20 63.72 -42.16
N VAL A 97 -72.39 63.49 -42.75
CA VAL A 97 -73.06 64.27 -43.81
C VAL A 97 -72.65 63.93 -45.26
N GLY A 98 -73.46 63.05 -45.86
CA GLY A 98 -73.99 63.06 -47.23
C GLY A 98 -73.17 63.62 -48.40
N GLY A 99 -72.84 62.75 -49.36
CA GLY A 99 -72.31 63.11 -50.68
C GLY A 99 -72.56 62.04 -51.74
N ASP A 100 -73.65 62.21 -52.51
CA ASP A 100 -73.97 61.66 -53.84
C ASP A 100 -73.48 60.23 -54.24
N GLY A 101 -74.40 59.26 -54.19
CA GLY A 101 -75.05 58.67 -55.38
C GLY A 101 -74.24 58.03 -56.52
N GLY A 102 -72.91 58.12 -56.55
CA GLY A 102 -72.07 57.55 -57.58
C GLY A 102 -71.98 56.04 -57.52
N ALA A 103 -72.87 55.33 -58.21
CA ALA A 103 -72.80 53.88 -58.36
C ALA A 103 -71.39 53.46 -58.87
N PRO A 104 -70.75 52.44 -58.26
CA PRO A 104 -69.41 52.03 -58.65
C PRO A 104 -69.41 51.66 -60.14
N LYS A 105 -68.45 52.22 -60.89
CA LYS A 105 -68.41 52.04 -62.34
C LYS A 105 -68.34 50.54 -62.61
N LEU A 106 -69.31 50.04 -63.39
CA LEU A 106 -69.50 48.61 -63.64
C LEU A 106 -68.15 47.95 -63.96
N GLY A 107 -67.94 46.73 -63.47
CA GLY A 107 -66.68 46.02 -63.65
C GLY A 107 -65.47 46.49 -62.84
N GLN A 108 -65.50 47.61 -62.10
CA GLN A 108 -64.46 47.88 -61.09
C GLN A 108 -64.48 46.79 -60.00
N GLU A 109 -65.67 46.41 -59.52
CA GLU A 109 -65.88 45.25 -58.64
C GLU A 109 -65.37 43.94 -59.27
N LEU A 110 -65.55 43.75 -60.58
CA LEU A 110 -65.07 42.54 -61.27
C LEU A 110 -63.54 42.51 -61.35
N LEU A 111 -62.90 43.65 -61.60
CA LEU A 111 -61.44 43.79 -61.58
C LEU A 111 -60.88 43.62 -60.16
N HIS A 112 -61.58 44.11 -59.13
CA HIS A 112 -61.22 43.86 -57.73
C HIS A 112 -61.32 42.37 -57.38
N ASN A 113 -62.43 41.71 -57.72
CA ASN A 113 -62.64 40.29 -57.47
C ASN A 113 -61.64 39.40 -58.23
N VAL A 114 -61.29 39.73 -59.48
CA VAL A 114 -60.23 39.03 -60.22
C VAL A 114 -58.86 39.30 -59.61
N GLY A 115 -58.56 40.53 -59.18
CA GLY A 115 -57.33 40.87 -58.46
C GLY A 115 -57.20 40.13 -57.12
N LEU A 116 -58.31 39.97 -56.39
CA LEU A 116 -58.39 39.19 -55.17
C LEU A 116 -58.13 37.71 -55.42
N MET A 117 -58.76 37.12 -56.44
CA MET A 117 -58.51 35.73 -56.83
C MET A 117 -57.04 35.50 -57.25
N VAL A 118 -56.41 36.46 -57.92
CA VAL A 118 -54.98 36.41 -58.25
C VAL A 118 -54.12 36.52 -56.98
N GLY A 119 -54.40 37.46 -56.08
CA GLY A 119 -53.67 37.60 -54.81
C GLY A 119 -53.80 36.38 -53.88
N LEU A 120 -54.97 35.74 -53.85
CA LEU A 120 -55.19 34.47 -53.15
C LEU A 120 -54.36 33.35 -53.79
N ALA A 121 -54.36 33.21 -55.11
CA ALA A 121 -53.52 32.24 -55.81
C ALA A 121 -52.02 32.51 -55.62
N GLU A 122 -51.57 33.77 -55.62
CA GLU A 122 -50.18 34.15 -55.29
C GLU A 122 -49.79 33.71 -53.88
N THR A 123 -50.62 33.98 -52.88
CA THR A 123 -50.35 33.57 -51.48
C THR A 123 -50.44 32.06 -51.27
N GLU A 124 -51.29 31.36 -52.02
CA GLU A 124 -51.31 29.89 -52.06
C GLU A 124 -50.02 29.34 -52.68
N ILE A 125 -49.56 29.87 -53.82
CA ILE A 125 -48.28 29.51 -54.44
C ILE A 125 -47.10 29.77 -53.47
N GLN A 126 -47.06 30.93 -52.81
CA GLN A 126 -46.02 31.24 -51.80
C GLN A 126 -46.03 30.26 -50.62
N THR A 127 -47.20 29.93 -50.06
CA THR A 127 -47.30 29.04 -48.91
C THR A 127 -47.02 27.57 -49.27
N LEU A 128 -47.42 27.12 -50.47
CA LEU A 128 -47.02 25.82 -51.01
C LEU A 128 -45.51 25.75 -51.29
N HIS A 129 -44.90 26.82 -51.82
CA HIS A 129 -43.45 26.86 -52.04
C HIS A 129 -42.65 26.83 -50.72
N ARG A 130 -43.04 27.63 -49.72
CA ARG A 130 -42.41 27.59 -48.38
C ARG A 130 -42.58 26.21 -47.71
N ARG A 131 -43.75 25.55 -47.85
CA ARG A 131 -43.95 24.17 -47.39
C ARG A 131 -43.06 23.17 -48.13
N ARG A 132 -42.93 23.29 -49.46
CA ARG A 132 -42.03 22.47 -50.28
C ARG A 132 -40.56 22.63 -49.87
N GLN A 133 -40.11 23.85 -49.57
CA GLN A 133 -38.76 24.12 -49.06
C GLN A 133 -38.54 23.43 -47.70
N VAL A 134 -39.44 23.64 -46.74
CA VAL A 134 -39.34 23.04 -45.39
C VAL A 134 -39.30 21.51 -45.45
N GLU A 135 -40.18 20.85 -46.22
CA GLU A 135 -40.15 19.39 -46.34
C GLU A 135 -38.95 18.88 -47.16
N ALA A 136 -38.41 19.67 -48.12
CA ALA A 136 -37.19 19.32 -48.83
C ALA A 136 -35.94 19.40 -47.94
N ASP A 137 -35.84 20.40 -47.06
CA ASP A 137 -34.73 20.50 -46.10
C ASP A 137 -34.86 19.48 -44.97
N ARG A 138 -36.10 19.16 -44.55
CA ARG A 138 -36.38 18.02 -43.66
C ARG A 138 -36.00 16.69 -44.28
N ALA A 139 -36.25 16.48 -45.58
CA ALA A 139 -35.82 15.28 -46.29
C ALA A 139 -34.28 15.14 -46.27
N LYS A 140 -33.54 16.19 -46.61
CA LYS A 140 -32.06 16.21 -46.53
C LYS A 140 -31.54 15.90 -45.12
N ALA A 141 -32.20 16.44 -44.09
CA ALA A 141 -31.85 16.15 -42.69
C ALA A 141 -32.05 14.67 -42.36
N LEU A 142 -33.21 14.10 -42.73
CA LEU A 142 -33.50 12.67 -42.52
C LEU A 142 -32.60 11.75 -43.35
N GLU A 143 -32.20 12.13 -44.56
CA GLU A 143 -31.20 11.41 -45.37
C GLU A 143 -29.83 11.37 -44.68
N LYS A 144 -29.39 12.50 -44.12
CA LYS A 144 -28.16 12.56 -43.33
C LYS A 144 -28.25 11.71 -42.06
N ASP A 145 -29.33 11.84 -41.30
CA ASP A 145 -29.54 11.06 -40.07
C ASP A 145 -29.59 9.55 -40.38
N ALA A 146 -30.23 9.15 -41.48
CA ALA A 146 -30.24 7.76 -41.95
C ALA A 146 -28.84 7.28 -42.37
N ALA A 147 -28.02 8.12 -43.00
CA ALA A 147 -26.64 7.77 -43.34
C ALA A 147 -25.74 7.64 -42.10
N ASP A 148 -25.90 8.53 -41.11
CA ASP A 148 -25.14 8.50 -39.86
C ASP A 148 -25.62 7.38 -38.91
N LEU A 149 -26.90 6.95 -39.01
CA LEU A 149 -27.40 5.74 -38.36
C LEU A 149 -26.87 4.46 -39.02
N ARG A 150 -26.80 4.38 -40.36
CA ARG A 150 -26.21 3.23 -41.06
C ARG A 150 -24.76 2.97 -40.62
N LYS A 151 -23.90 4.01 -40.65
CA LYS A 151 -22.51 3.92 -40.14
C LYS A 151 -22.42 3.35 -38.72
N LYS A 152 -23.37 3.70 -37.83
CA LYS A 152 -23.43 3.18 -36.46
C LYS A 152 -23.86 1.71 -36.41
N VAL A 153 -24.79 1.30 -37.27
CA VAL A 153 -25.18 -0.12 -37.42
C VAL A 153 -24.01 -0.94 -37.95
N ASP A 154 -23.35 -0.48 -39.01
CA ASP A 154 -22.23 -1.16 -39.66
C ASP A 154 -21.07 -1.36 -38.65
N ALA A 155 -20.63 -0.29 -37.96
CA ALA A 155 -19.60 -0.37 -36.93
C ALA A 155 -20.02 -1.21 -35.69
N SER A 156 -21.32 -1.27 -35.38
CA SER A 156 -21.83 -2.16 -34.34
C SER A 156 -21.81 -3.63 -34.77
N GLY A 157 -22.08 -3.91 -36.06
CA GLY A 157 -22.00 -5.25 -36.65
C GLY A 157 -20.56 -5.78 -36.69
N GLU A 158 -19.60 -4.94 -37.08
CA GLU A 158 -18.16 -5.27 -36.98
C GLU A 158 -17.79 -5.64 -35.54
N ARG A 159 -18.17 -4.79 -34.57
CA ARG A 159 -17.88 -5.03 -33.15
C ARG A 159 -18.56 -6.30 -32.63
N LEU A 160 -19.79 -6.59 -33.05
CA LEU A 160 -20.50 -7.82 -32.70
C LEU A 160 -19.70 -9.04 -33.21
N SER A 161 -19.28 -9.03 -34.47
CA SER A 161 -18.53 -10.14 -35.05
C SER A 161 -17.16 -10.35 -34.38
N ARG A 162 -16.46 -9.28 -33.96
CA ARG A 162 -15.24 -9.41 -33.14
C ARG A 162 -15.53 -10.10 -31.80
N LEU A 163 -16.64 -9.76 -31.15
CA LEU A 163 -17.05 -10.39 -29.89
C LEU A 163 -17.47 -11.86 -30.06
N GLU A 164 -18.18 -12.21 -31.12
CA GLU A 164 -18.52 -13.61 -31.47
C GLU A 164 -17.26 -14.48 -31.68
N HIS A 165 -16.20 -13.92 -32.28
CA HIS A 165 -14.91 -14.59 -32.42
C HIS A 165 -14.20 -14.77 -31.08
N VAL A 166 -14.19 -13.75 -30.21
CA VAL A 166 -13.64 -13.82 -28.85
C VAL A 166 -14.38 -14.87 -28.02
N GLU A 167 -15.72 -14.85 -28.02
CA GLU A 167 -16.58 -15.82 -27.35
C GLU A 167 -16.32 -17.24 -27.85
N THR A 168 -16.26 -17.44 -29.17
CA THR A 168 -15.97 -18.74 -29.80
C THR A 168 -14.61 -19.29 -29.36
N ILE A 169 -13.58 -18.44 -29.21
CA ILE A 169 -12.26 -18.87 -28.72
C ILE A 169 -12.35 -19.24 -27.23
N LEU A 170 -12.95 -18.38 -26.41
CA LEU A 170 -13.07 -18.60 -24.95
C LEU A 170 -13.88 -19.87 -24.63
N PHE A 171 -15.03 -20.09 -25.27
CA PHE A 171 -15.80 -21.33 -25.10
C PHE A 171 -15.01 -22.56 -25.56
N ARG A 172 -14.30 -22.51 -26.69
CA ARG A 172 -13.49 -23.65 -27.16
C ARG A 172 -12.29 -23.97 -26.26
N VAL A 173 -11.76 -22.99 -25.51
CA VAL A 173 -10.76 -23.22 -24.46
C VAL A 173 -11.44 -23.82 -23.22
N HIS A 174 -12.48 -23.18 -22.70
CA HIS A 174 -13.19 -23.58 -21.48
C HIS A 174 -13.79 -24.99 -21.59
N ASP A 175 -14.48 -25.29 -22.68
CA ASP A 175 -15.14 -26.58 -22.92
C ASP A 175 -14.13 -27.73 -22.99
N LYS A 176 -12.96 -27.49 -23.60
CA LYS A 176 -11.85 -28.46 -23.60
C LYS A 176 -11.22 -28.62 -22.22
N VAL A 177 -10.96 -27.53 -21.49
CA VAL A 177 -10.42 -27.58 -20.12
C VAL A 177 -11.32 -28.39 -19.18
N LEU A 178 -12.64 -28.35 -19.38
CA LEU A 178 -13.63 -29.13 -18.63
C LEU A 178 -13.77 -30.59 -19.10
N LYS A 179 -13.98 -30.82 -20.40
CA LYS A 179 -14.35 -32.15 -20.94
C LYS A 179 -13.16 -33.03 -21.30
N ASP A 180 -12.03 -32.43 -21.68
CA ASP A 180 -10.79 -33.14 -22.02
C ASP A 180 -9.58 -32.47 -21.33
N PRO A 181 -9.47 -32.63 -20.00
CA PRO A 181 -8.31 -32.14 -19.25
C PRO A 181 -7.00 -32.87 -19.61
N ALA A 182 -7.03 -33.93 -20.42
CA ALA A 182 -5.83 -34.67 -20.83
C ALA A 182 -5.13 -34.03 -22.03
N SER A 183 -5.86 -33.56 -23.06
CA SER A 183 -5.25 -32.94 -24.25
C SER A 183 -4.90 -31.45 -24.09
N VAL A 184 -5.44 -30.77 -23.06
CA VAL A 184 -5.14 -29.35 -22.80
C VAL A 184 -3.96 -29.18 -21.87
N THR A 185 -2.84 -28.71 -22.42
CA THR A 185 -1.65 -28.25 -21.68
C THR A 185 -1.74 -26.76 -21.31
N ALA A 186 -0.90 -26.32 -20.37
CA ALA A 186 -0.80 -24.93 -19.94
C ALA A 186 -0.48 -24.01 -21.13
N ASP A 187 0.46 -24.40 -21.99
CA ASP A 187 0.85 -23.65 -23.20
C ASP A 187 -0.31 -23.45 -24.18
N ASN A 188 -1.22 -24.42 -24.30
CA ASN A 188 -2.36 -24.31 -25.23
C ASN A 188 -3.34 -23.22 -24.78
N VAL A 189 -3.57 -23.09 -23.47
CA VAL A 189 -4.39 -22.01 -22.90
C VAL A 189 -3.64 -20.67 -22.99
N LEU A 190 -2.36 -20.63 -22.63
CA LEU A 190 -1.52 -19.43 -22.71
C LEU A 190 -1.44 -18.86 -24.14
N LYS A 191 -1.25 -19.72 -25.15
CA LYS A 191 -1.28 -19.35 -26.58
C LYS A 191 -2.64 -18.80 -27.02
N ALA A 192 -3.74 -19.36 -26.52
CA ALA A 192 -5.08 -18.84 -26.83
C ALA A 192 -5.29 -17.43 -26.27
N PHE A 193 -4.88 -17.15 -25.03
CA PHE A 193 -4.95 -15.81 -24.45
C PHE A 193 -4.00 -14.81 -25.13
N ARG A 194 -2.78 -15.22 -25.52
CA ARG A 194 -1.91 -14.38 -26.37
C ARG A 194 -2.56 -14.06 -27.72
N THR A 195 -3.15 -15.05 -28.38
CA THR A 195 -3.87 -14.86 -29.66
C THR A 195 -5.06 -13.91 -29.51
N LEU A 196 -5.80 -13.97 -28.40
CA LEU A 196 -6.88 -13.04 -28.08
C LEU A 196 -6.34 -11.61 -27.91
N ARG A 197 -5.27 -11.42 -27.13
CA ARG A 197 -4.64 -10.11 -26.92
C ARG A 197 -4.09 -9.49 -28.21
N GLU A 198 -3.44 -10.30 -29.05
CA GLU A 198 -2.83 -9.86 -30.31
C GLU A 198 -3.86 -9.46 -31.37
N ARG A 199 -5.05 -10.09 -31.37
CA ARG A 199 -6.09 -9.88 -32.40
C ARG A 199 -7.25 -8.99 -31.97
N PHE A 200 -7.54 -8.92 -30.67
CA PHE A 200 -8.69 -8.23 -30.11
C PHE A 200 -8.30 -7.38 -28.87
N PRO A 201 -7.32 -6.46 -28.98
CA PRO A 201 -6.80 -5.73 -27.83
C PRO A 201 -7.83 -4.79 -27.18
N GLU A 202 -8.73 -4.19 -27.97
CA GLU A 202 -9.82 -3.36 -27.44
C GLU A 202 -10.78 -4.19 -26.58
N GLU A 203 -11.21 -5.35 -27.09
CA GLU A 203 -12.10 -6.27 -26.37
C GLU A 203 -11.40 -6.88 -25.14
N TYR A 204 -10.11 -7.19 -25.23
CA TYR A 204 -9.32 -7.70 -24.11
C TYR A 204 -9.31 -6.74 -22.92
N ALA A 205 -9.07 -5.44 -23.20
CA ALA A 205 -9.00 -4.39 -22.19
C ALA A 205 -10.39 -3.94 -21.67
N VAL A 206 -11.39 -3.86 -22.55
CA VAL A 206 -12.75 -3.40 -22.20
C VAL A 206 -13.54 -4.45 -21.40
N PHE A 207 -13.38 -5.73 -21.73
CA PHE A 207 -14.08 -6.83 -21.03
C PHE A 207 -13.21 -7.51 -19.95
N GLY A 208 -12.01 -6.98 -19.69
CA GLY A 208 -11.15 -7.42 -18.59
C GLY A 208 -10.75 -8.89 -18.69
N LEU A 209 -10.49 -9.41 -19.90
CA LEU A 209 -10.35 -10.87 -20.14
C LEU A 209 -9.21 -11.52 -19.34
N ALA A 210 -8.23 -10.74 -18.89
CA ALA A 210 -7.20 -11.17 -17.92
C ALA A 210 -7.79 -11.75 -16.62
N GLN A 211 -8.95 -11.27 -16.16
CA GLN A 211 -9.64 -11.79 -14.96
C GLN A 211 -10.19 -13.22 -15.16
N LEU A 212 -10.40 -13.66 -16.40
CA LEU A 212 -10.82 -15.04 -16.72
C LEU A 212 -9.66 -16.04 -16.75
N VAL A 213 -8.42 -15.54 -16.84
CA VAL A 213 -7.21 -16.36 -16.95
C VAL A 213 -7.06 -17.31 -15.76
N PRO A 214 -7.21 -16.89 -14.48
CA PRO A 214 -7.08 -17.81 -13.35
C PRO A 214 -8.07 -18.99 -13.41
N ALA A 215 -9.32 -18.76 -13.80
CA ALA A 215 -10.36 -19.79 -13.83
C ALA A 215 -10.08 -20.89 -14.88
N MET A 216 -9.48 -20.53 -16.03
CA MET A 216 -9.09 -21.50 -17.06
C MET A 216 -7.68 -22.07 -16.86
N ALA A 217 -6.75 -21.29 -16.31
CA ALA A 217 -5.37 -21.70 -16.12
C ALA A 217 -5.18 -22.59 -14.89
N ALA A 218 -5.77 -22.24 -13.73
CA ALA A 218 -5.58 -22.97 -12.47
C ALA A 218 -5.79 -24.49 -12.56
N PRO A 219 -6.88 -25.04 -13.15
CA PRO A 219 -7.05 -26.49 -13.22
C PRO A 219 -5.99 -27.18 -14.09
N VAL A 220 -5.43 -26.49 -15.09
CA VAL A 220 -4.37 -27.02 -15.97
C VAL A 220 -3.00 -26.92 -15.29
N LEU A 221 -2.72 -25.79 -14.64
CA LEU A 221 -1.48 -25.55 -13.90
C LEU A 221 -1.36 -26.47 -12.67
N LYS A 222 -2.48 -26.79 -12.00
CA LYS A 222 -2.52 -27.83 -10.95
C LYS A 222 -2.11 -29.21 -11.46
N ARG A 223 -2.44 -29.56 -12.71
CA ARG A 223 -2.02 -30.83 -13.32
C ARG A 223 -0.53 -30.82 -13.67
N SER A 224 0.00 -29.74 -14.24
CA SER A 224 1.45 -29.64 -14.53
C SER A 224 2.32 -29.61 -13.28
N LEU A 225 1.81 -29.08 -12.16
CA LEU A 225 2.51 -29.05 -10.86
C LEU A 225 2.22 -30.27 -9.97
N ALA A 226 1.43 -31.26 -10.42
CA ALA A 226 1.01 -32.39 -9.58
C ALA A 226 2.15 -33.30 -9.10
N GLY A 227 3.31 -33.27 -9.77
CA GLY A 227 4.54 -33.98 -9.39
C GLY A 227 5.67 -33.06 -8.93
N TRP A 228 5.41 -31.78 -8.66
CA TRP A 228 6.43 -30.81 -8.28
C TRP A 228 6.76 -30.89 -6.78
N SER A 229 8.02 -31.17 -6.42
CA SER A 229 8.54 -30.99 -5.05
C SER A 229 9.15 -29.59 -4.90
N PRO A 230 8.61 -28.71 -4.02
CA PRO A 230 9.12 -27.36 -3.83
C PRO A 230 10.56 -27.28 -3.31
N LEU A 231 11.00 -28.28 -2.54
CA LEU A 231 12.33 -28.30 -1.93
C LEU A 231 13.43 -28.76 -2.91
N GLN A 232 13.05 -29.47 -3.98
CA GLN A 232 13.98 -29.92 -5.02
C GLN A 232 14.06 -28.96 -6.21
N ALA A 233 12.93 -28.31 -6.56
CA ALA A 233 12.82 -27.45 -7.73
C ALA A 233 12.16 -26.09 -7.40
N PRO A 234 12.79 -25.25 -6.55
CA PRO A 234 12.16 -24.03 -6.02
C PRO A 234 11.83 -22.97 -7.07
N THR A 235 12.49 -22.98 -8.24
CA THR A 235 12.34 -21.96 -9.30
C THR A 235 11.31 -22.30 -10.37
N GLU A 236 10.78 -23.53 -10.42
CA GLU A 236 9.82 -23.94 -11.46
C GLU A 236 8.49 -23.16 -11.44
N PRO A 237 7.82 -22.92 -10.29
CA PRO A 237 6.62 -22.07 -10.27
C PRO A 237 6.94 -20.62 -10.58
N ALA A 238 8.16 -20.14 -10.27
CA ALA A 238 8.59 -18.79 -10.61
C ALA A 238 8.68 -18.61 -12.13
N ARG A 239 9.32 -19.57 -12.82
CA ARG A 239 9.38 -19.65 -14.29
C ARG A 239 7.99 -19.75 -14.91
N LEU A 240 7.16 -20.65 -14.38
CA LEU A 240 5.80 -20.88 -14.84
C LEU A 240 4.93 -19.63 -14.67
N LEU A 241 4.82 -19.06 -13.47
CA LEU A 241 4.01 -17.85 -13.24
C LEU A 241 4.55 -16.63 -14.04
N ALA A 242 5.87 -16.49 -14.20
CA ALA A 242 6.45 -15.44 -15.03
C ALA A 242 6.02 -15.56 -16.50
N SER A 243 5.86 -16.77 -17.04
CA SER A 243 5.42 -16.98 -18.43
C SER A 243 3.94 -16.67 -18.70
N TRP A 244 3.15 -16.35 -17.66
CA TRP A 244 1.76 -15.89 -17.75
C TRP A 244 1.59 -14.42 -17.36
N LYS A 245 2.64 -13.79 -16.82
CA LYS A 245 2.60 -12.40 -16.30
C LYS A 245 2.28 -11.38 -17.40
N ASP A 246 2.71 -11.64 -18.62
CA ASP A 246 2.39 -10.83 -19.80
C ASP A 246 0.90 -10.82 -20.11
N VAL A 247 0.23 -11.97 -19.99
CA VAL A 247 -1.21 -12.15 -20.23
C VAL A 247 -2.05 -11.60 -19.07
N LEU A 248 -1.56 -11.71 -17.84
CA LEU A 248 -2.25 -11.23 -16.63
C LEU A 248 -2.17 -9.71 -16.44
N THR A 249 -1.03 -9.08 -16.77
CA THR A 249 -0.83 -7.63 -16.54
C THR A 249 -1.08 -6.81 -17.81
N ASP A 250 -2.35 -6.48 -18.07
CA ASP A 250 -2.67 -5.51 -19.11
C ASP A 250 -2.38 -4.07 -18.65
N THR A 251 -1.74 -3.32 -19.55
CA THR A 251 -1.43 -1.88 -19.42
C THR A 251 -1.61 -1.15 -20.75
N SER A 252 -2.21 -1.81 -21.76
CA SER A 252 -2.39 -1.31 -23.12
C SER A 252 -3.51 -0.27 -23.16
N GLY A 253 -3.25 0.92 -23.70
CA GLY A 253 -4.29 1.92 -24.01
C GLY A 253 -5.06 2.53 -22.82
N ALA A 254 -4.67 2.25 -21.57
CA ALA A 254 -5.39 2.72 -20.40
C ALA A 254 -4.98 4.16 -20.01
N VAL A 255 -5.97 5.04 -19.84
CA VAL A 255 -5.79 6.40 -19.28
C VAL A 255 -5.20 6.30 -17.87
N GLU A 256 -4.41 7.28 -17.43
CA GLU A 256 -3.57 7.21 -16.21
C GLU A 256 -4.30 6.75 -14.93
N GLY A 257 -5.61 7.01 -14.81
CA GLY A 257 -6.46 6.46 -13.75
C GLY A 257 -6.81 4.98 -13.94
N GLU A 258 -7.36 4.59 -15.09
CA GLU A 258 -7.77 3.21 -15.39
C GLU A 258 -6.59 2.23 -15.41
N GLY A 259 -5.44 2.67 -15.91
CA GLY A 259 -4.23 1.84 -15.97
C GLY A 259 -3.75 1.39 -14.60
N ARG A 260 -4.06 2.15 -13.54
CA ARG A 260 -3.77 1.77 -12.15
C ARG A 260 -4.73 0.69 -11.64
N ALA A 261 -6.00 0.73 -12.03
CA ALA A 261 -6.99 -0.28 -11.68
C ALA A 261 -6.71 -1.61 -12.38
N ARG A 262 -6.59 -1.63 -13.72
CA ARG A 262 -6.30 -2.84 -14.51
C ARG A 262 -4.99 -3.52 -14.09
N ARG A 263 -3.96 -2.73 -13.73
CA ARG A 263 -2.68 -3.25 -13.20
C ARG A 263 -2.83 -3.88 -11.82
N TRP A 264 -3.72 -3.36 -10.96
CA TRP A 264 -4.02 -3.94 -9.66
C TRP A 264 -4.84 -5.23 -9.78
N GLU A 265 -5.82 -5.26 -10.70
CA GLU A 265 -6.59 -6.47 -11.03
C GLU A 265 -5.70 -7.58 -11.60
N GLY A 266 -4.80 -7.26 -12.53
CA GLY A 266 -3.83 -8.23 -13.08
C GLY A 266 -2.85 -8.76 -12.03
N GLN A 267 -2.42 -7.91 -11.09
CA GLN A 267 -1.62 -8.33 -9.94
C GLN A 267 -2.43 -9.22 -8.98
N ALA A 268 -3.69 -8.90 -8.71
CA ALA A 268 -4.58 -9.72 -7.88
C ALA A 268 -4.87 -11.09 -8.51
N ALA A 269 -5.02 -11.16 -9.83
CA ALA A 269 -5.17 -12.41 -10.58
C ALA A 269 -3.90 -13.28 -10.53
N PHE A 270 -2.71 -12.66 -10.60
CA PHE A 270 -1.42 -13.32 -10.39
C PHE A 270 -1.26 -13.83 -8.94
N GLU A 271 -1.58 -13.00 -7.94
CA GLU A 271 -1.54 -13.39 -6.54
C GLU A 271 -2.55 -14.50 -6.22
N PHE A 272 -3.75 -14.49 -6.81
CA PHE A 272 -4.71 -15.60 -6.69
C PHE A 272 -4.10 -16.91 -7.21
N LEU A 273 -3.48 -16.90 -8.39
CA LEU A 273 -2.80 -18.09 -8.94
C LEU A 273 -1.64 -18.55 -8.05
N ALA A 274 -0.82 -17.64 -7.51
CA ALA A 274 0.22 -18.01 -6.56
C ALA A 274 -0.34 -18.63 -5.26
N ASN A 275 -1.44 -18.08 -4.73
CA ASN A 275 -2.11 -18.58 -3.52
C ASN A 275 -2.81 -19.93 -3.72
N ASP A 276 -3.37 -20.20 -4.90
CA ASP A 276 -4.12 -21.43 -5.20
C ASP A 276 -3.24 -22.59 -5.72
N LEU A 277 -2.12 -22.26 -6.38
CA LEU A 277 -1.18 -23.24 -6.96
C LEU A 277 0.02 -23.52 -6.07
N VAL A 278 0.69 -22.46 -5.62
CA VAL A 278 2.07 -22.55 -5.09
C VAL A 278 2.05 -22.70 -3.58
N LEU A 279 1.28 -21.87 -2.86
CA LEU A 279 1.20 -21.93 -1.41
C LEU A 279 0.79 -23.29 -0.82
N PRO A 280 -0.19 -24.05 -1.35
CA PRO A 280 -0.61 -25.30 -0.72
C PRO A 280 0.52 -26.35 -0.76
N ALA A 281 1.20 -26.47 -1.90
CA ALA A 281 2.34 -27.35 -2.07
C ALA A 281 3.55 -26.90 -1.21
N VAL A 282 3.88 -25.61 -1.24
CA VAL A 282 4.98 -25.03 -0.43
C VAL A 282 4.73 -25.20 1.06
N ARG A 283 3.51 -24.98 1.54
CA ARG A 283 3.12 -25.22 2.93
C ARG A 283 3.21 -26.70 3.29
N SER A 284 2.77 -27.60 2.42
CA SER A 284 2.92 -29.05 2.63
C SER A 284 4.39 -29.45 2.74
N ALA A 285 5.25 -29.04 1.80
CA ALA A 285 6.66 -29.39 1.81
C ALA A 285 7.39 -28.79 3.03
N LEU A 286 7.17 -27.52 3.35
CA LEU A 286 7.79 -26.89 4.54
C LEU A 286 7.30 -27.50 5.85
N VAL A 287 6.05 -27.96 5.95
CA VAL A 287 5.54 -28.59 7.18
C VAL A 287 5.97 -30.07 7.28
N ASN A 288 5.86 -30.83 6.19
CA ASN A 288 5.96 -32.30 6.20
C ASN A 288 7.32 -32.85 5.73
N GLU A 289 7.97 -32.22 4.74
CA GLU A 289 9.20 -32.74 4.09
C GLU A 289 10.48 -32.06 4.57
N TRP A 290 10.43 -30.76 4.89
CA TRP A 290 11.62 -29.98 5.27
C TRP A 290 12.16 -30.40 6.65
N GLU A 291 13.44 -30.79 6.72
CA GLU A 291 14.11 -31.07 8.00
C GLU A 291 14.77 -29.84 8.62
N VAL A 292 14.48 -29.60 9.89
CA VAL A 292 14.82 -28.33 10.57
C VAL A 292 16.34 -28.13 10.72
N ARG A 293 17.13 -29.21 10.63
CA ARG A 293 18.59 -29.17 10.74
C ARG A 293 19.31 -28.85 9.42
N ASP A 294 18.62 -28.91 8.28
CA ASP A 294 19.12 -28.36 7.01
C ASP A 294 18.21 -27.20 6.57
N PRO A 295 18.63 -25.94 6.77
CA PRO A 295 17.84 -24.80 6.33
C PRO A 295 17.92 -24.58 4.80
N THR A 296 18.88 -25.19 4.10
CA THR A 296 19.32 -24.78 2.75
C THR A 296 18.19 -24.80 1.72
N ALA A 297 17.46 -25.92 1.59
CA ALA A 297 16.38 -26.05 0.63
C ALA A 297 15.18 -25.10 0.94
N ALA A 298 14.90 -24.87 2.22
CA ALA A 298 13.81 -23.98 2.64
C ALA A 298 14.16 -22.49 2.45
N LEU A 299 15.43 -22.11 2.64
CA LEU A 299 15.93 -20.77 2.33
C LEU A 299 15.85 -20.50 0.82
N GLN A 300 16.42 -21.38 -0.01
CA GLN A 300 16.38 -21.27 -1.47
C GLN A 300 14.95 -21.19 -2.00
N LEU A 301 14.01 -21.93 -1.40
CA LEU A 301 12.59 -21.83 -1.71
C LEU A 301 12.01 -20.46 -1.32
N SER A 302 12.33 -19.94 -0.13
CA SER A 302 11.85 -18.60 0.29
C SER A 302 12.40 -17.48 -0.59
N GLU A 303 13.67 -17.53 -0.97
CA GLU A 303 14.31 -16.60 -1.91
C GLU A 303 13.70 -16.69 -3.31
N ALA A 304 13.46 -17.90 -3.81
CA ALA A 304 12.80 -18.13 -5.10
C ALA A 304 11.36 -17.60 -5.12
N MET A 305 10.62 -17.64 -4.01
CA MET A 305 9.28 -17.04 -3.91
C MET A 305 9.31 -15.51 -3.95
N VAL A 306 10.31 -14.88 -3.31
CA VAL A 306 10.52 -13.42 -3.42
C VAL A 306 10.90 -13.05 -4.86
N LEU A 307 11.81 -13.80 -5.49
CA LEU A 307 12.21 -13.59 -6.89
C LEU A 307 11.07 -13.83 -7.90
N ALA A 308 10.12 -14.72 -7.58
CA ALA A 308 8.91 -14.93 -8.37
C ALA A 308 7.96 -13.73 -8.36
N GLY A 309 8.14 -12.77 -7.43
CA GLY A 309 7.22 -11.65 -7.23
C GLY A 309 5.94 -12.05 -6.50
N VAL A 310 5.96 -13.14 -5.71
CA VAL A 310 4.91 -13.41 -4.72
C VAL A 310 4.96 -12.30 -3.67
N GLY A 311 3.82 -11.66 -3.41
CA GLY A 311 3.76 -10.48 -2.54
C GLY A 311 4.37 -10.74 -1.15
N ASP A 312 5.21 -9.83 -0.66
CA ASP A 312 6.00 -10.01 0.57
C ASP A 312 5.14 -10.53 1.75
N GLN A 313 3.95 -9.98 1.97
CA GLN A 313 3.03 -10.40 3.04
C GLN A 313 2.67 -11.90 3.01
N ILE A 314 2.64 -12.52 1.82
CA ILE A 314 2.43 -13.96 1.65
C ILE A 314 3.68 -14.75 2.11
N VAL A 315 4.88 -14.27 1.77
CA VAL A 315 6.15 -14.86 2.21
C VAL A 315 6.31 -14.70 3.73
N GLN A 316 6.02 -13.52 4.28
CA GLN A 316 6.03 -13.27 5.73
C GLN A 316 5.05 -14.20 6.47
N SER A 317 3.82 -14.35 5.95
CA SER A 317 2.82 -15.29 6.48
C SER A 317 3.30 -16.74 6.44
N LEU A 318 4.03 -17.15 5.39
CA LEU A 318 4.62 -18.49 5.28
C LEU A 318 5.75 -18.70 6.31
N LEU A 319 6.64 -17.72 6.46
CA LEU A 319 7.71 -17.73 7.46
C LEU A 319 7.15 -17.85 8.90
N GLU A 320 6.07 -17.12 9.21
CA GLU A 320 5.39 -17.17 10.51
C GLU A 320 4.60 -18.47 10.75
N GLN A 321 3.92 -19.02 9.74
CA GLN A 321 2.96 -20.11 9.91
C GLN A 321 3.53 -21.51 9.68
N ALA A 322 4.56 -21.66 8.84
CA ALA A 322 5.18 -22.96 8.54
C ALA A 322 6.57 -23.11 9.20
N ILE A 323 7.42 -22.09 9.09
CA ILE A 323 8.83 -22.20 9.49
C ILE A 323 9.02 -21.90 10.98
N LEU A 324 8.52 -20.77 11.49
CA LEU A 324 8.70 -20.38 12.90
C LEU A 324 8.19 -21.43 13.90
N PRO A 325 7.05 -22.14 13.71
CA PRO A 325 6.61 -23.19 14.62
C PRO A 325 7.51 -24.42 14.60
N LYS A 326 8.08 -24.77 13.44
CA LYS A 326 9.04 -25.87 13.30
C LYS A 326 10.41 -25.52 13.89
N LEU A 327 10.88 -24.28 13.73
CA LEU A 327 12.06 -23.77 14.45
C LEU A 327 11.82 -23.80 15.97
N THR A 328 10.64 -23.38 16.44
CA THR A 328 10.25 -23.44 17.86
C THR A 328 10.31 -24.87 18.38
N ARG A 329 9.68 -25.82 17.68
CA ARG A 329 9.69 -27.24 18.04
C ARG A 329 11.11 -27.80 18.06
N GLY A 330 11.88 -27.55 17.00
CA GLY A 330 13.27 -27.98 16.86
C GLY A 330 14.19 -27.43 17.97
N VAL A 331 13.96 -26.19 18.45
CA VAL A 331 14.66 -25.63 19.63
C VAL A 331 14.25 -26.33 20.93
N THR A 332 12.97 -26.63 21.11
CA THR A 332 12.50 -27.36 22.31
C THR A 332 12.99 -28.82 22.34
N GLU A 333 13.11 -29.47 21.19
CA GLU A 333 13.61 -30.84 21.03
C GLU A 333 15.14 -30.92 21.09
N TRP A 334 15.85 -29.94 20.52
CA TRP A 334 17.33 -29.88 20.46
C TRP A 334 17.99 -30.04 21.82
N ASN A 335 19.01 -30.89 21.90
CA ASN A 335 19.80 -31.09 23.11
C ASN A 335 21.31 -30.90 22.84
N PRO A 336 21.94 -29.84 23.38
CA PRO A 336 23.37 -29.56 23.16
C PRO A 336 24.36 -30.63 23.63
N ARG A 337 23.91 -31.67 24.36
CA ARG A 337 24.77 -32.79 24.80
C ARG A 337 24.73 -34.03 23.91
N THR A 338 23.73 -34.15 23.05
CA THR A 338 23.49 -35.37 22.24
C THR A 338 23.49 -35.09 20.74
N ASP A 339 23.22 -33.85 20.34
CA ASP A 339 23.01 -33.49 18.96
C ASP A 339 24.32 -33.09 18.28
N THR A 340 24.66 -33.78 17.18
CA THR A 340 25.87 -33.53 16.40
C THR A 340 25.85 -32.21 15.63
N VAL A 341 24.67 -31.67 15.32
CA VAL A 341 24.50 -30.42 14.55
C VAL A 341 24.34 -29.23 15.48
N ALA A 342 25.35 -28.35 15.50
CA ALA A 342 25.38 -27.14 16.33
C ALA A 342 24.23 -26.18 15.97
N ILE A 343 23.55 -25.64 16.99
CA ILE A 343 22.30 -24.88 16.84
C ILE A 343 22.42 -23.60 16.00
N HIS A 344 23.59 -22.94 15.98
CA HIS A 344 23.78 -21.74 15.19
C HIS A 344 23.63 -22.00 13.67
N THR A 345 23.99 -23.20 13.19
CA THR A 345 24.01 -23.53 11.74
C THR A 345 22.62 -23.50 11.10
N TRP A 346 21.57 -23.85 11.85
CA TRP A 346 20.18 -23.91 11.37
C TRP A 346 19.26 -22.84 11.96
N ILE A 347 19.71 -22.04 12.94
CA ILE A 347 19.00 -20.85 13.42
C ILE A 347 19.50 -19.57 12.72
N HIS A 348 20.83 -19.38 12.59
CA HIS A 348 21.37 -18.09 12.14
C HIS A 348 21.00 -17.72 10.69
N PRO A 349 20.90 -18.66 9.73
CA PRO A 349 20.46 -18.33 8.37
C PRO A 349 19.05 -17.73 8.28
N TRP A 350 18.21 -17.90 9.30
CA TRP A 350 16.88 -17.28 9.35
C TRP A 350 16.87 -15.86 9.92
N LEU A 351 17.99 -15.38 10.50
CA LEU A 351 18.06 -14.03 11.08
C LEU A 351 17.74 -12.90 10.07
N PRO A 352 18.17 -12.94 8.79
CA PRO A 352 17.80 -11.91 7.81
C PRO A 352 16.31 -11.90 7.44
N LEU A 353 15.63 -13.04 7.54
CA LEU A 353 14.24 -13.22 7.08
C LEU A 353 13.21 -13.06 8.21
N LEU A 354 13.51 -13.57 9.41
CA LEU A 354 12.61 -13.54 10.57
C LEU A 354 12.98 -12.47 11.60
N GLY A 355 14.26 -12.06 11.67
CA GLY A 355 14.75 -10.98 12.54
C GLY A 355 14.23 -11.07 13.98
N SER A 356 13.50 -10.04 14.40
CA SER A 356 12.93 -9.91 15.75
C SER A 356 11.97 -11.04 16.14
N ARG A 357 11.36 -11.76 15.20
CA ARG A 357 10.47 -12.90 15.49
C ARG A 357 11.22 -14.08 16.13
N LEU A 358 12.52 -14.23 15.87
CA LEU A 358 13.36 -15.27 16.48
C LEU A 358 13.72 -14.96 17.94
N ALA A 359 13.53 -13.72 18.41
CA ALA A 359 13.87 -13.31 19.77
C ALA A 359 13.13 -14.12 20.86
N GLY A 360 11.97 -14.69 20.54
CA GLY A 360 11.25 -15.60 21.44
C GLY A 360 11.94 -16.96 21.67
N LEU A 361 12.85 -17.38 20.79
CA LEU A 361 13.57 -18.65 20.89
C LEU A 361 14.86 -18.54 21.72
N PHE A 362 15.53 -17.38 21.66
CA PHE A 362 16.82 -17.16 22.29
C PHE A 362 16.85 -17.45 23.81
N PRO A 363 15.81 -17.16 24.63
CA PRO A 363 15.80 -17.52 26.05
C PRO A 363 15.90 -19.03 26.31
N GLU A 364 15.25 -19.87 25.50
CA GLU A 364 15.26 -21.32 25.68
C GLU A 364 16.58 -21.93 25.18
N ILE A 365 17.13 -21.43 24.07
CA ILE A 365 18.47 -21.76 23.58
C ILE A 365 19.51 -21.45 24.68
N ARG A 366 19.44 -20.24 25.24
CA ARG A 366 20.30 -19.77 26.33
C ARG A 366 20.17 -20.67 27.57
N ARG A 367 18.95 -20.99 28.01
CA ARG A 367 18.69 -21.88 29.15
C ARG A 367 19.30 -23.27 28.96
N LYS A 368 19.23 -23.83 27.73
CA LYS A 368 19.85 -25.11 27.37
C LYS A 368 21.38 -25.03 27.34
N LEU A 369 21.95 -23.93 26.84
CA LEU A 369 23.40 -23.66 26.87
C LEU A 369 23.91 -23.51 28.32
N GLU A 370 23.23 -22.71 29.17
CA GLU A 370 23.54 -22.57 30.60
C GLU A 370 23.59 -23.95 31.30
N ALA A 371 22.64 -24.84 31.00
CA ALA A 371 22.60 -26.19 31.57
C ALA A 371 23.78 -27.09 31.15
N VAL A 372 24.44 -26.81 30.02
CA VAL A 372 25.72 -27.45 29.63
C VAL A 372 26.90 -26.75 30.31
N LEU A 373 26.94 -25.42 30.31
CA LEU A 373 28.01 -24.64 30.92
C LEU A 373 28.18 -24.91 32.43
N VAL A 374 27.10 -25.25 33.15
CA VAL A 374 27.16 -25.75 34.53
C VAL A 374 28.07 -26.99 34.66
N HIS A 375 28.07 -27.88 33.66
CA HIS A 375 28.76 -29.18 33.68
C HIS A 375 30.07 -29.21 32.86
N TRP A 376 30.34 -28.18 32.06
CA TRP A 376 31.61 -27.99 31.36
C TRP A 376 32.75 -27.84 32.37
N ASN A 377 33.65 -28.83 32.47
CA ASN A 377 34.68 -28.86 33.52
C ASN A 377 36.12 -28.87 32.98
N ASP A 378 36.31 -29.20 31.70
CA ASP A 378 37.62 -29.10 31.04
C ASP A 378 37.70 -27.77 30.27
N VAL A 379 38.55 -26.87 30.74
CA VAL A 379 38.67 -25.51 30.21
C VAL A 379 39.47 -25.47 28.90
N PHE A 380 40.21 -26.53 28.57
CA PHE A 380 40.94 -26.69 27.32
C PHE A 380 40.05 -27.18 26.16
N ASP A 381 38.82 -27.65 26.46
CA ASP A 381 37.84 -28.04 25.45
C ASP A 381 37.30 -26.81 24.68
N SER A 382 37.77 -26.66 23.44
CA SER A 382 37.36 -25.59 22.53
C SER A 382 35.92 -25.71 21.99
N THR A 383 35.23 -26.85 22.16
CA THR A 383 33.87 -27.03 21.64
C THR A 383 32.90 -25.98 22.18
N VAL A 384 33.02 -25.61 23.46
CA VAL A 384 32.17 -24.60 24.09
C VAL A 384 32.41 -23.21 23.51
N TYR A 385 33.65 -22.87 23.16
CA TYR A 385 33.98 -21.64 22.46
C TYR A 385 33.36 -21.63 21.05
N VAL A 386 33.50 -22.72 20.28
CA VAL A 386 32.90 -22.86 18.94
C VAL A 386 31.37 -22.82 18.96
N ILE A 387 30.74 -23.32 20.03
CA ILE A 387 29.29 -23.27 20.21
C ILE A 387 28.82 -21.84 20.55
N LEU A 388 29.56 -21.10 21.39
CA LEU A 388 29.16 -19.77 21.89
C LEU A 388 29.58 -18.59 20.99
N SER A 389 30.72 -18.66 20.31
CA SER A 389 31.27 -17.49 19.58
C SER A 389 30.34 -16.93 18.49
N PRO A 390 29.53 -17.72 17.76
CA PRO A 390 28.57 -17.16 16.79
C PRO A 390 27.46 -16.32 17.45
N TRP A 391 27.12 -16.57 18.71
CA TRP A 391 26.03 -15.89 19.41
C TRP A 391 26.40 -14.49 19.92
N LYS A 392 27.68 -14.09 19.84
CA LYS A 392 28.22 -12.78 20.25
C LYS A 392 27.43 -11.59 19.70
N HIS A 393 26.90 -11.72 18.48
CA HIS A 393 26.14 -10.68 17.77
C HIS A 393 24.62 -10.98 17.65
N VAL A 394 24.15 -12.07 18.26
CA VAL A 394 22.75 -12.55 18.17
C VAL A 394 22.02 -12.44 19.52
N PHE A 395 22.73 -12.64 20.63
CA PHE A 395 22.20 -12.34 21.96
C PHE A 395 22.38 -10.86 22.31
N ASP A 396 21.48 -10.35 23.14
CA ASP A 396 21.62 -9.02 23.75
C ASP A 396 22.87 -8.96 24.66
N SER A 397 23.63 -7.87 24.57
CA SER A 397 24.95 -7.75 25.21
C SER A 397 24.92 -8.02 26.71
N ARG A 398 23.88 -7.54 27.41
CA ARG A 398 23.66 -7.76 28.84
C ARG A 398 23.52 -9.25 29.18
N SER A 399 22.77 -10.01 28.38
CA SER A 399 22.58 -11.43 28.66
C SER A 399 23.76 -12.29 28.22
N MET A 400 24.49 -11.89 27.18
CA MET A 400 25.75 -12.54 26.82
C MET A 400 26.80 -12.33 27.92
N GLU A 401 26.94 -11.10 28.41
CA GLU A 401 27.75 -10.77 29.59
C GLU A 401 27.31 -11.55 30.84
N ALA A 402 26.01 -11.65 31.12
CA ALA A 402 25.49 -12.41 32.26
C ALA A 402 25.78 -13.93 32.16
N LEU A 403 25.69 -14.52 30.96
CA LEU A 403 26.03 -15.92 30.73
C LEU A 403 27.53 -16.17 30.92
N LEU A 404 28.37 -15.32 30.31
CA LEU A 404 29.82 -15.46 30.37
C LEU A 404 30.37 -15.21 31.79
N SER A 405 29.96 -14.14 32.45
CA SER A 405 30.41 -13.80 33.81
C SER A 405 29.96 -14.80 34.88
N LYS A 406 28.79 -15.45 34.70
CA LYS A 406 28.24 -16.40 35.67
C LYS A 406 28.77 -17.83 35.49
N PHE A 407 29.02 -18.28 34.26
CA PHE A 407 29.35 -19.69 34.00
C PHE A 407 30.73 -19.92 33.36
N VAL A 408 31.26 -18.96 32.58
CA VAL A 408 32.53 -19.12 31.86
C VAL A 408 33.69 -18.52 32.65
N ALA A 409 33.61 -17.25 33.02
CA ALA A 409 34.67 -16.54 33.74
C ALA A 409 35.13 -17.23 35.04
N PRO A 410 34.25 -17.77 35.91
CA PRO A 410 34.69 -18.46 37.13
C PRO A 410 35.45 -19.77 36.84
N LYS A 411 35.17 -20.39 35.69
CA LYS A 411 35.83 -21.64 35.25
C LYS A 411 37.15 -21.37 34.56
N LEU A 412 37.26 -20.29 33.78
CA LEU A 412 38.56 -19.77 33.31
C LEU A 412 39.48 -19.44 34.47
N VAL A 413 38.98 -18.74 35.51
CA VAL A 413 39.74 -18.47 36.76
C VAL A 413 40.17 -19.77 37.44
N ALA A 414 39.27 -20.74 37.61
CA ALA A 414 39.61 -22.02 38.26
C ALA A 414 40.64 -22.84 37.45
N GLY A 415 40.50 -22.88 36.13
CA GLY A 415 41.43 -23.53 35.21
C GLY A 415 42.83 -22.89 35.29
N LEU A 416 42.92 -21.57 35.09
CA LEU A 416 44.18 -20.81 35.24
C LEU A 416 44.80 -20.98 36.62
N ARG A 417 44.01 -21.01 37.70
CA ARG A 417 44.55 -21.19 39.05
C ARG A 417 45.25 -22.55 39.19
N ALA A 418 44.69 -23.59 38.57
CA ALA A 418 45.19 -24.96 38.62
C ALA A 418 46.33 -25.26 37.61
N SER A 419 46.30 -24.68 36.40
CA SER A 419 47.25 -25.01 35.32
C SER A 419 48.30 -23.94 35.03
N LEU A 420 48.05 -22.66 35.33
CA LEU A 420 49.03 -21.60 35.08
C LEU A 420 50.15 -21.64 36.14
N VAL A 421 51.21 -22.38 35.82
CA VAL A 421 52.53 -22.29 36.45
C VAL A 421 53.39 -21.38 35.58
N ILE A 422 54.04 -20.39 36.19
CA ILE A 422 54.95 -19.48 35.49
C ILE A 422 56.39 -19.88 35.84
N ASN A 423 57.17 -20.26 34.84
CA ASN A 423 58.50 -20.85 34.98
C ASN A 423 59.41 -20.41 33.82
N PRO A 424 60.42 -19.55 34.05
CA PRO A 424 61.28 -19.03 32.98
C PRO A 424 62.02 -20.10 32.17
N ALA A 425 62.41 -21.21 32.81
CA ALA A 425 63.22 -22.25 32.18
C ALA A 425 62.41 -23.28 31.37
N ASN A 426 61.10 -23.39 31.60
CA ASN A 426 60.20 -24.28 30.84
C ASN A 426 58.75 -23.81 31.05
N GLN A 427 58.28 -22.97 30.13
CA GLN A 427 56.96 -22.34 30.22
C GLN A 427 55.93 -23.08 29.35
N ASP A 428 54.90 -23.63 29.99
CA ASP A 428 53.69 -24.04 29.27
C ASP A 428 52.86 -22.81 28.89
N MET A 429 52.52 -22.68 27.61
CA MET A 429 51.71 -21.58 27.08
C MET A 429 50.24 -21.97 26.89
N ALA A 430 49.89 -23.27 26.95
CA ALA A 430 48.53 -23.73 26.73
C ALA A 430 47.50 -23.08 27.69
N PRO A 431 47.77 -22.86 29.00
CA PRO A 431 46.86 -22.14 29.88
C PRO A 431 46.65 -20.67 29.47
N PHE A 432 47.65 -20.03 28.87
CA PHE A 432 47.58 -18.64 28.42
C PHE A 432 46.83 -18.53 27.09
N ASP A 433 47.20 -19.36 26.10
CA ASP A 433 46.54 -19.41 24.80
C ASP A 433 45.05 -19.78 24.93
N MET A 434 44.73 -20.72 25.84
CA MET A 434 43.38 -21.05 26.25
C MET A 434 42.60 -19.81 26.72
N LEU A 435 43.19 -18.92 27.53
CA LEU A 435 42.54 -17.68 27.95
C LEU A 435 42.41 -16.70 26.78
N MET A 436 43.44 -16.57 25.93
CA MET A 436 43.43 -15.64 24.80
C MET A 436 42.36 -15.96 23.76
N MET A 437 41.98 -17.23 23.57
CA MET A 437 40.80 -17.58 22.74
C MET A 437 39.53 -16.84 23.17
N TRP A 438 39.35 -16.61 24.48
CA TRP A 438 38.18 -15.93 25.03
C TRP A 438 38.30 -14.39 25.05
N ALA A 439 39.43 -13.80 24.63
CA ALA A 439 39.66 -12.36 24.66
C ALA A 439 38.66 -11.56 23.80
N ASP A 440 38.25 -12.11 22.65
CA ASP A 440 37.24 -11.50 21.79
C ASP A 440 35.80 -11.72 22.26
N LEU A 441 35.55 -12.65 23.18
CA LEU A 441 34.20 -13.06 23.58
C LEU A 441 33.81 -12.54 24.97
N LEU A 442 34.77 -12.45 25.90
CA LEU A 442 34.58 -11.84 27.22
C LEU A 442 34.52 -10.31 27.13
N PRO A 443 33.74 -9.63 28.00
CA PRO A 443 33.85 -8.19 28.15
C PRO A 443 35.24 -7.81 28.70
N PRO A 444 35.88 -6.73 28.19
CA PRO A 444 37.27 -6.38 28.56
C PRO A 444 37.52 -6.21 30.07
N LEU A 445 36.53 -5.71 30.82
CA LEU A 445 36.60 -5.56 32.27
C LEU A 445 36.75 -6.90 33.01
N TYR A 446 36.14 -7.97 32.49
CA TYR A 446 36.33 -9.32 33.05
C TYR A 446 37.69 -9.89 32.65
N MET A 447 38.08 -9.80 31.37
CA MET A 447 39.39 -10.31 30.92
C MET A 447 40.56 -9.66 31.68
N THR A 448 40.56 -8.33 31.81
CA THR A 448 41.56 -7.60 32.61
C THR A 448 41.55 -8.03 34.08
N SER A 449 40.37 -8.16 34.71
CA SER A 449 40.28 -8.63 36.11
C SER A 449 40.79 -10.06 36.35
N ILE A 450 40.66 -10.95 35.35
CA ILE A 450 41.20 -12.31 35.43
C ILE A 450 42.73 -12.26 35.39
N LEU A 451 43.29 -11.45 34.51
CA LEU A 451 44.74 -11.24 34.39
C LEU A 451 45.33 -10.55 35.64
N ASP A 452 44.67 -9.51 36.17
CA ASP A 452 45.06 -8.79 37.38
C ASP A 452 45.13 -9.69 38.63
N VAL A 453 44.36 -10.78 38.68
CA VAL A 453 44.27 -11.68 39.85
C VAL A 453 45.06 -12.98 39.67
N GLU A 454 44.94 -13.68 38.54
CA GLU A 454 45.53 -15.01 38.35
C GLU A 454 46.86 -15.01 37.60
N PHE A 455 47.12 -14.01 36.74
CA PHE A 455 48.33 -13.95 35.91
C PHE A 455 49.40 -13.01 36.51
N PHE A 456 49.12 -11.70 36.57
CA PHE A 456 50.14 -10.70 36.91
C PHE A 456 50.77 -10.90 38.29
N PRO A 457 50.04 -11.27 39.37
CA PRO A 457 50.67 -11.52 40.67
C PRO A 457 51.65 -12.70 40.65
N LYS A 458 51.32 -13.79 39.94
CA LYS A 458 52.25 -14.92 39.74
C LYS A 458 53.48 -14.49 38.94
N TRP A 459 53.25 -13.76 37.84
CA TRP A 459 54.29 -13.31 36.90
C TRP A 459 55.28 -12.35 37.54
N LEU A 460 54.79 -11.32 38.26
CA LEU A 460 55.61 -10.36 39.01
C LEU A 460 56.37 -11.02 40.17
N THR A 461 55.77 -12.01 40.85
CA THR A 461 56.46 -12.77 41.92
C THR A 461 57.63 -13.59 41.36
N VAL A 462 57.43 -14.25 40.22
CA VAL A 462 58.50 -15.00 39.52
C VAL A 462 59.60 -14.07 39.04
N LEU A 463 59.24 -12.92 38.45
CA LEU A 463 60.18 -11.89 38.04
C LEU A 463 61.02 -11.37 39.23
N HIS A 464 60.38 -10.94 40.31
CA HIS A 464 61.07 -10.45 41.51
C HIS A 464 62.01 -11.51 42.09
N ARG A 465 61.59 -12.78 42.14
CA ARG A 465 62.42 -13.88 42.63
C ARG A 465 63.64 -14.13 41.74
N TRP A 466 63.46 -14.19 40.43
CA TRP A 466 64.56 -14.36 39.47
C TRP A 466 65.59 -13.21 39.58
N LEU A 467 65.09 -11.97 39.67
CA LEU A 467 65.89 -10.75 39.94
C LEU A 467 66.62 -10.75 41.29
N SER A 468 66.18 -11.57 42.25
CA SER A 468 66.77 -11.66 43.61
C SER A 468 67.75 -12.82 43.81
N GLU A 469 67.67 -13.86 42.98
CA GLU A 469 68.45 -15.11 43.15
C GLU A 469 69.75 -15.08 42.33
N THR A 470 69.66 -14.99 41.00
CA THR A 470 70.77 -14.76 40.04
C THR A 470 70.15 -14.45 38.67
N ALA A 471 70.12 -13.17 38.27
CA ALA A 471 69.50 -12.76 37.01
C ALA A 471 70.53 -12.43 35.92
N ASP A 472 70.40 -13.06 34.75
CA ASP A 472 70.85 -12.45 33.50
C ASP A 472 69.75 -11.49 33.02
N TYR A 473 70.05 -10.19 33.10
CA TYR A 473 69.12 -9.13 32.69
C TYR A 473 68.77 -9.18 31.19
N ALA A 474 69.61 -9.78 30.33
CA ALA A 474 69.29 -9.97 28.91
C ALA A 474 68.25 -11.08 28.71
N GLU A 475 68.35 -12.21 29.42
CA GLU A 475 67.31 -13.25 29.42
C GLU A 475 65.99 -12.74 30.00
N VAL A 476 66.06 -11.99 31.10
CA VAL A 476 64.87 -11.34 31.71
C VAL A 476 64.22 -10.36 30.73
N ALA A 477 64.99 -9.58 29.96
CA ALA A 477 64.47 -8.67 28.94
C ALA A 477 63.75 -9.41 27.80
N LEU A 478 64.34 -10.51 27.32
CA LEU A 478 63.75 -11.35 26.26
C LEU A 478 62.48 -12.07 26.76
N TRP A 479 62.48 -12.56 28.00
CA TRP A 479 61.30 -13.19 28.62
C TRP A 479 60.15 -12.19 28.81
N TYR A 480 60.44 -10.96 29.24
CA TYR A 480 59.44 -9.89 29.34
C TYR A 480 58.80 -9.56 27.98
N GLN A 481 59.61 -9.37 26.93
CA GLN A 481 59.09 -9.10 25.58
C GLN A 481 58.33 -10.32 25.03
N GLY A 482 58.83 -11.53 25.22
CA GLY A 482 58.19 -12.77 24.78
C GLY A 482 56.81 -12.99 25.39
N TRP A 483 56.58 -12.59 26.65
CA TRP A 483 55.23 -12.54 27.22
C TRP A 483 54.39 -11.42 26.60
N LYS A 484 54.93 -10.21 26.53
CA LYS A 484 54.24 -9.00 26.10
C LYS A 484 53.82 -9.02 24.63
N ASP A 485 54.54 -9.73 23.75
CA ASP A 485 54.16 -9.92 22.35
C ASP A 485 53.09 -11.01 22.13
N ARG A 486 52.72 -11.77 23.17
CA ARG A 486 51.61 -12.75 23.13
C ARG A 486 50.26 -12.16 23.52
N PHE A 487 50.22 -10.93 24.06
CA PHE A 487 48.95 -10.24 24.35
C PHE A 487 48.39 -9.57 23.08
N PRO A 488 47.10 -9.77 22.74
CA PRO A 488 46.41 -9.01 21.69
C PRO A 488 46.49 -7.49 21.92
N GLU A 489 46.61 -6.71 20.84
CA GLU A 489 46.78 -5.26 20.90
C GLU A 489 45.64 -4.54 21.65
N SER A 490 44.43 -5.12 21.63
CA SER A 490 43.26 -4.67 22.40
C SER A 490 43.48 -4.75 23.92
N LEU A 491 44.21 -5.76 24.41
CA LEU A 491 44.58 -5.88 25.82
C LEU A 491 45.86 -5.10 26.14
N ARG A 492 46.84 -5.03 25.22
CA ARG A 492 48.04 -4.19 25.39
C ARG A 492 47.70 -2.69 25.48
N SER A 493 46.59 -2.28 24.85
CA SER A 493 46.05 -0.93 24.91
C SER A 493 45.22 -0.64 26.17
N ASP A 494 44.99 -1.60 27.06
CA ASP A 494 44.26 -1.36 28.32
C ASP A 494 45.16 -0.73 29.40
N PRO A 495 44.74 0.36 30.07
CA PRO A 495 45.54 1.01 31.11
C PRO A 495 45.95 0.12 32.29
N ARG A 496 45.16 -0.90 32.66
CA ARG A 496 45.52 -1.82 33.75
C ARG A 496 46.67 -2.71 33.33
N VAL A 497 46.55 -3.30 32.14
CA VAL A 497 47.60 -4.15 31.53
C VAL A 497 48.90 -3.35 31.36
N MET A 498 48.82 -2.11 30.85
CA MET A 498 49.99 -1.20 30.79
C MET A 498 50.58 -0.89 32.17
N ALA A 499 49.76 -0.69 33.21
CA ALA A 499 50.25 -0.45 34.56
C ALA A 499 51.02 -1.66 35.12
N GLN A 500 50.54 -2.89 34.89
CA GLN A 500 51.22 -4.13 35.30
C GLN A 500 52.55 -4.33 34.55
N PHE A 501 52.57 -4.09 33.23
CA PHE A 501 53.80 -4.13 32.43
C PHE A 501 54.79 -3.02 32.80
N SER A 502 54.32 -1.87 33.29
CA SER A 502 55.16 -0.79 33.80
C SER A 502 55.72 -1.10 35.20
N ALA A 503 54.92 -1.72 36.08
CA ALA A 503 55.36 -2.17 37.40
C ALA A 503 56.48 -3.21 37.29
N ALA A 504 56.42 -4.11 36.31
CA ALA A 504 57.51 -5.05 36.00
C ALA A 504 58.82 -4.34 35.64
N LEU A 505 58.77 -3.32 34.77
CA LEU A 505 59.94 -2.54 34.37
C LEU A 505 60.51 -1.73 35.56
N SER A 506 59.65 -1.17 36.41
CA SER A 506 60.07 -0.47 37.64
C SER A 506 60.72 -1.42 38.65
N LEU A 507 60.29 -2.68 38.74
CA LEU A 507 60.93 -3.70 39.58
C LEU A 507 62.32 -4.10 39.06
N MET A 508 62.47 -4.26 37.74
CA MET A 508 63.79 -4.49 37.11
C MET A 508 64.74 -3.33 37.41
N ASP A 509 64.30 -2.09 37.18
CA ASP A 509 65.06 -0.87 37.43
C ASP A 509 65.47 -0.71 38.89
N GLN A 510 64.54 -0.88 39.84
CA GLN A 510 64.86 -0.77 41.26
C GLN A 510 65.94 -1.79 41.66
N VAL A 511 65.80 -3.05 41.25
CA VAL A 511 66.78 -4.10 41.57
C VAL A 511 68.12 -3.84 40.88
N MET A 512 68.15 -3.32 39.65
CA MET A 512 69.38 -2.93 38.96
C MET A 512 70.10 -1.76 39.66
N GLN A 513 69.36 -0.74 40.10
CA GLN A 513 69.93 0.38 40.87
C GLN A 513 70.49 -0.10 42.21
N ASP A 514 69.82 -1.03 42.90
CA ASP A 514 70.32 -1.59 44.15
C ASP A 514 71.54 -2.50 43.95
N HIS A 515 71.62 -3.28 42.87
CA HIS A 515 72.85 -3.99 42.48
C HIS A 515 74.01 -3.03 42.15
N GLN A 516 73.72 -1.92 41.47
CA GLN A 516 74.71 -0.88 41.16
C GLN A 516 75.21 -0.17 42.44
N ARG A 517 74.32 0.09 43.42
CA ARG A 517 74.67 0.61 44.76
C ARG A 517 75.52 -0.37 45.57
N LEU A 518 75.28 -1.68 45.41
CA LEU A 518 76.06 -2.75 46.03
C LEU A 518 77.39 -3.06 45.31
N GLY A 519 77.70 -2.36 44.20
CA GLY A 519 78.96 -2.51 43.46
C GLY A 519 79.06 -3.77 42.61
N VAL A 520 77.94 -4.44 42.32
CA VAL A 520 77.92 -5.64 41.47
C VAL A 520 78.06 -5.22 39.99
N PRO A 521 79.01 -5.78 39.21
CA PRO A 521 79.14 -5.45 37.79
C PRO A 521 77.91 -5.88 36.99
N LEU A 522 77.22 -4.91 36.37
CA LEU A 522 76.09 -5.15 35.48
C LEU A 522 76.56 -5.65 34.10
N PRO A 523 75.85 -6.58 33.44
CA PRO A 523 76.11 -6.96 32.06
C PRO A 523 76.01 -5.77 31.09
N ALA A 524 76.97 -5.66 30.17
CA ALA A 524 77.01 -4.56 29.20
C ALA A 524 75.79 -4.57 28.27
N GLY A 525 75.21 -3.39 28.00
CA GLY A 525 74.03 -3.20 27.15
C GLY A 525 72.67 -3.43 27.83
N ALA A 526 72.61 -4.18 28.94
CA ALA A 526 71.35 -4.49 29.62
C ALA A 526 70.59 -3.24 30.11
N SER A 527 71.31 -2.23 30.63
CA SER A 527 70.71 -0.96 31.07
C SER A 527 70.06 -0.20 29.92
N GLU A 528 70.74 -0.11 28.77
CA GLU A 528 70.25 0.63 27.60
C GLU A 528 68.98 -0.01 27.01
N GLN A 529 68.93 -1.35 27.00
CA GLN A 529 67.73 -2.10 26.58
C GLN A 529 66.55 -1.91 27.55
N MET A 530 66.81 -1.87 28.86
CA MET A 530 65.79 -1.59 29.88
C MET A 530 65.23 -0.17 29.75
N ASP A 531 66.10 0.83 29.65
CA ASP A 531 65.70 2.23 29.53
C ASP A 531 64.95 2.53 28.23
N TYR A 532 65.34 1.88 27.13
CA TYR A 532 64.58 1.93 25.88
C TYR A 532 63.14 1.40 26.07
N MET A 533 62.98 0.21 26.66
CA MET A 533 61.63 -0.35 26.90
C MET A 533 60.80 0.52 27.84
N ARG A 534 61.41 1.08 28.89
CA ARG A 534 60.79 2.03 29.84
C ARG A 534 60.24 3.27 29.12
N VAL A 535 61.04 3.91 28.27
CA VAL A 535 60.65 5.11 27.51
C VAL A 535 59.54 4.80 26.49
N VAL A 536 59.54 3.62 25.88
CA VAL A 536 58.48 3.18 24.96
C VAL A 536 57.14 2.98 25.69
N GLU A 537 57.12 2.31 26.85
CA GLU A 537 55.88 2.08 27.59
C GLU A 537 55.35 3.34 28.27
N HIS A 538 56.21 4.21 28.80
CA HIS A 538 55.78 5.51 29.35
C HIS A 538 55.02 6.34 28.30
N ARG A 539 55.61 6.47 27.09
CA ARG A 539 54.97 7.17 25.96
C ARG A 539 53.66 6.52 25.51
N ARG A 540 53.54 5.19 25.59
CA ARG A 540 52.28 4.46 25.32
C ARG A 540 51.21 4.78 26.36
N MET A 541 51.56 4.79 27.65
CA MET A 541 50.64 5.14 28.73
C MET A 541 50.20 6.60 28.68
N GLU A 542 51.10 7.52 28.35
CA GLU A 542 50.79 8.93 28.09
C GLU A 542 49.81 9.09 26.91
N ALA A 543 50.07 8.40 25.79
CA ALA A 543 49.17 8.43 24.63
C ALA A 543 47.80 7.79 24.93
N ALA A 544 47.74 6.70 25.70
CA ALA A 544 46.50 6.05 26.10
C ALA A 544 45.66 6.92 27.06
N THR A 545 46.30 7.52 28.07
CA THR A 545 45.62 8.44 29.00
C THR A 545 45.19 9.75 28.35
N ALA A 546 45.94 10.26 27.36
CA ALA A 546 45.51 11.37 26.52
C ALA A 546 44.25 11.03 25.72
N ARG A 547 44.23 9.89 25.00
CA ARG A 547 43.05 9.39 24.26
C ARG A 547 41.84 9.17 25.15
N GLN A 548 42.02 8.69 26.38
CA GLN A 548 40.92 8.56 27.34
C GLN A 548 40.36 9.91 27.80
N ARG A 549 41.21 10.92 28.04
CA ARG A 549 40.77 12.28 28.36
C ARG A 549 40.02 12.91 27.19
N GLU A 550 40.50 12.72 25.96
CA GLU A 550 39.86 13.18 24.73
C GLU A 550 38.46 12.57 24.58
N ASN A 551 38.33 11.23 24.64
CA ASN A 551 37.05 10.52 24.58
C ASN A 551 36.09 10.91 25.73
N ALA A 552 36.60 11.14 26.94
CA ALA A 552 35.80 11.63 28.06
C ALA A 552 35.28 13.05 27.79
N SER A 553 36.11 13.94 27.23
CA SER A 553 35.69 15.31 26.87
C SER A 553 34.66 15.32 25.74
N ALA A 554 34.83 14.46 24.73
CA ALA A 554 33.89 14.32 23.61
C ALA A 554 32.53 13.76 24.06
N SER A 555 32.51 12.76 24.93
CA SER A 555 31.26 12.22 25.48
C SER A 555 30.57 13.22 26.43
N ALA A 556 31.32 13.99 27.21
CA ALA A 556 30.77 15.10 28.01
C ALA A 556 30.17 16.21 27.12
N ALA A 557 30.83 16.58 26.03
CA ALA A 557 30.33 17.56 25.06
C ALA A 557 29.05 17.06 24.36
N ALA A 558 29.00 15.78 23.96
CA ALA A 558 27.81 15.17 23.37
C ALA A 558 26.64 15.11 24.37
N ALA A 559 26.91 14.79 25.64
CA ALA A 559 25.90 14.81 26.70
C ALA A 559 25.38 16.23 26.98
N ALA A 560 26.26 17.24 26.95
CA ALA A 560 25.87 18.64 27.07
C ALA A 560 25.02 19.12 25.88
N ALA A 561 25.39 18.74 24.65
CA ALA A 561 24.60 19.04 23.45
C ALA A 561 23.21 18.39 23.49
N ALA A 562 23.11 17.12 23.91
CA ALA A 562 21.83 16.44 24.08
C ALA A 562 20.97 17.05 25.20
N ALA A 563 21.59 17.51 26.29
CA ALA A 563 20.90 18.25 27.36
C ALA A 563 20.40 19.63 26.89
N GLU A 564 21.13 20.29 25.98
CA GLU A 564 20.71 21.57 25.40
C GLU A 564 19.63 21.39 24.31
N GLU A 565 19.67 20.32 23.53
CA GLU A 565 18.55 19.95 22.64
C GLU A 565 17.28 19.60 23.43
N ALA A 566 17.43 18.96 24.60
CA ALA A 566 16.33 18.72 25.53
C ALA A 566 15.81 19.99 26.22
N ARG A 567 16.53 21.12 26.16
CA ARG A 567 16.09 22.45 26.63
C ARG A 567 15.48 23.29 25.50
N SER A 568 16.04 23.21 24.28
CA SER A 568 15.53 23.94 23.11
C SER A 568 14.20 23.38 22.60
N ARG A 569 13.94 22.08 22.87
CA ARG A 569 12.58 21.55 23.01
C ARG A 569 11.93 22.15 24.26
N GLY A 570 11.45 23.39 24.12
CA GLY A 570 10.88 24.19 25.19
C GLY A 570 9.74 23.49 25.95
N PRO A 571 9.41 23.94 27.17
CA PRO A 571 8.57 23.20 28.11
C PRO A 571 7.22 22.86 27.47
N THR A 572 6.98 21.57 27.26
CA THR A 572 5.66 21.05 26.88
C THR A 572 4.65 21.59 27.87
N THR A 573 3.66 22.35 27.39
CA THR A 573 2.60 22.92 28.22
C THR A 573 1.94 21.78 28.99
N ALA A 574 2.25 21.66 30.29
CA ALA A 574 1.90 20.49 31.08
C ALA A 574 0.40 20.23 30.95
N SER A 575 0.04 19.03 30.48
CA SER A 575 -1.36 18.72 30.29
C SER A 575 -2.06 18.83 31.65
N PHE A 576 -3.33 19.24 31.64
CA PHE A 576 -4.15 19.20 32.86
C PHE A 576 -4.13 17.80 33.50
N LYS A 577 -3.96 16.75 32.67
CA LYS A 577 -3.69 15.38 33.13
C LYS A 577 -2.39 15.28 33.94
N ASP A 578 -1.28 15.80 33.43
CA ASP A 578 0.05 15.67 34.03
C ASP A 578 0.14 16.43 35.36
N VAL A 579 -0.50 17.61 35.44
CA VAL A 579 -0.64 18.38 36.68
C VAL A 579 -1.46 17.61 37.72
N VAL A 580 -2.57 16.97 37.31
CA VAL A 580 -3.41 16.15 38.19
C VAL A 580 -2.70 14.86 38.62
N GLU A 581 -1.93 14.21 37.74
CA GLU A 581 -1.15 13.01 38.07
C GLU A 581 0.04 13.33 38.99
N GLY A 582 0.73 14.45 38.78
CA GLY A 582 1.78 14.96 39.68
C GLY A 582 1.25 15.32 41.08
N TYR A 583 0.09 16.01 41.15
CA TYR A 583 -0.57 16.32 42.42
C TYR A 583 -1.09 15.06 43.13
N ALA A 584 -1.60 14.08 42.37
CA ALA A 584 -2.01 12.78 42.91
C ALA A 584 -0.82 11.99 43.47
N ALA A 585 0.31 11.96 42.76
CA ALA A 585 1.54 11.29 43.19
C ALA A 585 2.07 11.88 44.52
N HIS A 586 2.12 13.22 44.64
CA HIS A 586 2.45 13.91 45.89
C HIS A 586 1.51 13.53 47.06
N ASN A 587 0.24 13.23 46.77
CA ASN A 587 -0.75 12.81 47.76
C ASN A 587 -0.81 11.27 47.96
N GLY A 588 0.18 10.51 47.49
CA GLY A 588 0.24 9.05 47.65
C GLY A 588 -0.84 8.29 46.89
N VAL A 589 -1.36 8.90 45.81
CA VAL A 589 -2.45 8.38 44.98
C VAL A 589 -1.93 8.05 43.59
N VAL A 590 -2.13 6.81 43.15
CA VAL A 590 -1.78 6.37 41.80
C VAL A 590 -3.03 6.38 40.91
N PHE A 591 -2.90 6.99 39.74
CA PHE A 591 -3.85 6.92 38.64
C PHE A 591 -3.49 5.75 37.71
N LEU A 592 -4.48 4.95 37.33
CA LEU A 592 -4.34 3.90 36.31
C LEU A 592 -5.50 3.97 35.33
N PRO A 593 -5.27 3.98 34.00
CA PRO A 593 -6.35 3.98 33.02
C PRO A 593 -7.12 2.66 33.05
N LYS A 594 -8.46 2.72 33.03
CA LYS A 594 -9.27 1.52 32.77
C LYS A 594 -9.40 1.31 31.26
N PRO A 595 -9.06 0.13 30.73
CA PRO A 595 -9.54 -0.28 29.42
C PRO A 595 -11.08 -0.35 29.42
N GLY A 596 -11.71 0.02 28.30
CA GLY A 596 -13.15 -0.22 28.09
C GLY A 596 -14.16 0.65 28.87
N ARG A 597 -13.73 1.73 29.55
CA ARG A 597 -14.67 2.76 30.05
C ARG A 597 -14.25 4.17 29.63
N GLN A 598 -15.16 4.84 28.94
CA GLN A 598 -15.12 6.27 28.64
C GLN A 598 -16.36 6.96 29.26
N HIS A 599 -16.25 8.25 29.50
CA HIS A 599 -17.37 9.14 29.85
C HIS A 599 -17.15 10.46 29.09
N GLU A 600 -18.15 10.95 28.37
CA GLU A 600 -18.05 12.17 27.54
C GLU A 600 -16.81 12.17 26.62
N GLY A 601 -16.55 11.02 25.97
CA GLY A 601 -15.41 10.81 25.07
C GLY A 601 -14.03 10.70 25.74
N LYS A 602 -13.92 10.92 27.06
CA LYS A 602 -12.65 10.86 27.81
C LYS A 602 -12.51 9.54 28.56
N GLN A 603 -11.30 9.01 28.63
CA GLN A 603 -11.02 7.71 29.27
C GLN A 603 -11.10 7.81 30.80
N ALA A 604 -11.76 6.85 31.44
CA ALA A 604 -11.96 6.86 32.89
C ALA A 604 -10.79 6.19 33.64
N ASN A 605 -10.17 6.93 34.56
CA ASN A 605 -9.04 6.44 35.36
C ASN A 605 -9.49 5.94 36.75
N LEU A 606 -8.80 4.93 37.28
CA LEU A 606 -8.95 4.42 38.65
C LEU A 606 -8.04 5.19 39.61
N ARG A 607 -8.57 5.51 40.80
CA ARG A 607 -7.85 6.18 41.88
C ARG A 607 -7.53 5.18 43.00
N PHE A 608 -6.26 4.80 43.17
CA PHE A 608 -5.80 4.01 44.31
C PHE A 608 -5.03 4.89 45.31
N ARG A 609 -5.33 4.77 46.61
CA ARG A 609 -4.63 5.47 47.70
C ARG A 609 -3.79 4.47 48.49
N ARG A 610 -2.46 4.61 48.51
CA ARG A 610 -1.58 3.68 49.26
C ARG A 610 -1.88 3.76 50.76
N ARG A 611 -2.33 2.66 51.36
CA ARG A 611 -2.29 2.45 52.82
C ARG A 611 -1.10 1.55 53.14
N PHE A 612 -0.01 2.13 53.65
CA PHE A 612 1.01 1.33 54.33
C PHE A 612 0.45 0.84 55.67
N ARG A 613 0.81 -0.39 56.05
CA ARG A 613 0.46 -1.00 57.34
C ARG A 613 1.72 -1.59 57.95
N VAL A 614 2.32 -0.87 58.89
CA VAL A 614 3.51 -1.30 59.65
C VAL A 614 3.05 -2.01 60.95
N PRO A 615 3.68 -3.10 61.40
CA PRO A 615 3.16 -3.92 62.50
C PRO A 615 3.63 -3.48 63.91
N GLY A 616 2.88 -2.57 64.53
CA GLY A 616 2.84 -2.31 65.99
C GLY A 616 4.10 -1.72 66.66
N PRO A 617 4.08 -1.51 67.99
CA PRO A 617 2.91 -1.33 68.88
C PRO A 617 2.91 0.05 69.58
N GLU A 618 2.09 0.19 70.64
CA GLU A 618 2.04 1.29 71.64
C GLU A 618 1.30 2.59 71.28
N ARG A 619 1.10 3.43 72.31
CA ARG A 619 0.00 4.40 72.47
C ARG A 619 0.41 5.85 72.20
N LEU A 620 -0.59 6.68 71.85
CA LEU A 620 -0.99 8.01 72.40
C LEU A 620 -1.74 8.76 71.28
N LEU A 621 -3.05 9.00 71.35
CA LEU A 621 -3.81 9.99 72.15
C LEU A 621 -3.70 11.45 71.67
N HIS A 622 -4.88 12.07 71.53
CA HIS A 622 -5.15 13.47 71.15
C HIS A 622 -4.74 13.90 69.71
N GLY A 623 -5.42 14.89 69.11
CA GLY A 623 -6.65 15.54 69.57
C GLY A 623 -7.11 16.69 68.67
N ASN A 624 -8.39 17.05 68.80
CA ASN A 624 -9.14 18.18 68.22
C ASN A 624 -9.17 18.29 66.68
N SER A 625 -10.28 18.54 65.97
CA SER A 625 -11.64 19.09 66.23
C SER A 625 -11.84 20.58 65.96
N GLU A 626 -12.33 20.87 64.75
CA GLU A 626 -13.24 21.96 64.32
C GLU A 626 -13.77 21.53 62.93
N GLY A 627 -14.96 21.86 62.43
CA GLY A 627 -16.05 22.72 62.90
C GLY A 627 -16.59 23.55 61.71
N VAL A 628 -17.89 23.82 61.50
CA VAL A 628 -19.14 23.32 62.11
C VAL A 628 -20.35 23.66 61.19
N ARG A 629 -21.31 22.74 60.98
CA ARG A 629 -22.72 22.94 60.51
C ARG A 629 -22.95 23.65 59.13
N ALA A 630 -24.14 23.73 58.51
CA ALA A 630 -25.39 22.91 58.39
C ALA A 630 -26.07 23.34 57.03
N VAL A 631 -27.16 22.78 56.45
CA VAL A 631 -28.53 22.43 56.91
C VAL A 631 -29.17 21.42 55.89
N GLY A 632 -30.22 20.70 56.28
CA GLY A 632 -31.09 19.81 55.44
C GLY A 632 -32.47 19.66 56.13
N PRO A 633 -33.23 18.51 56.06
CA PRO A 633 -33.16 17.30 55.21
C PRO A 633 -34.23 17.46 54.08
N PRO A 634 -35.33 16.67 53.86
CA PRO A 634 -35.74 15.26 54.17
C PRO A 634 -34.82 14.15 53.58
N ARG A 635 -35.05 12.80 53.59
CA ARG A 635 -36.15 11.83 53.88
C ARG A 635 -37.27 11.68 52.82
N THR A 636 -37.95 10.54 52.65
CA THR A 636 -37.89 9.16 53.20
C THR A 636 -36.86 8.26 52.46
N GLY A 637 -36.70 6.94 52.64
CA GLY A 637 -37.13 6.03 53.73
C GLY A 637 -37.75 4.68 53.28
N GLY A 638 -37.07 3.55 53.47
CA GLY A 638 -37.55 2.16 53.25
C GLY A 638 -36.45 1.10 53.51
N THR A 639 -36.77 -0.07 54.08
CA THR A 639 -35.80 -0.93 54.81
C THR A 639 -35.52 -2.33 54.20
N LEU A 640 -34.41 -2.96 54.62
CA LEU A 640 -34.01 -4.36 54.29
C LEU A 640 -34.83 -5.43 55.04
N GLY A 641 -34.84 -6.70 54.58
CA GLY A 641 -35.38 -7.82 55.38
C GLY A 641 -35.32 -9.28 54.83
N ALA A 642 -34.23 -10.01 55.10
CA ALA A 642 -34.13 -11.45 55.43
C ALA A 642 -34.99 -12.57 54.73
N ASN A 643 -34.41 -13.17 53.69
CA ASN A 643 -34.19 -14.63 53.47
C ASN A 643 -34.77 -15.68 54.47
N ARG A 644 -35.50 -16.71 53.99
CA ARG A 644 -35.59 -18.04 54.67
C ARG A 644 -35.83 -19.22 53.71
N LYS A 645 -35.35 -20.42 54.10
CA LYS A 645 -35.37 -21.69 53.34
C LYS A 645 -36.70 -22.46 53.47
N GLN A 646 -37.03 -23.28 52.47
CA GLN A 646 -37.81 -24.51 52.68
C GLN A 646 -37.34 -25.67 51.76
N THR A 647 -37.69 -26.90 52.11
CA THR A 647 -37.19 -28.14 51.47
C THR A 647 -38.31 -29.15 51.26
N ARG A 648 -38.25 -29.95 50.18
CA ARG A 648 -38.54 -31.40 50.17
C ARG A 648 -38.37 -32.08 48.80
N ARG A 649 -37.61 -33.18 48.80
CA ARG A 649 -37.80 -34.40 47.98
C ARG A 649 -38.65 -35.40 48.83
N PRO A 650 -39.02 -36.63 48.40
CA PRO A 650 -38.57 -37.40 47.23
C PRO A 650 -39.66 -38.15 46.42
N ALA A 651 -39.26 -38.77 45.30
CA ALA A 651 -39.82 -40.05 44.85
C ALA A 651 -38.74 -40.87 44.10
N ARG A 652 -38.85 -42.21 44.10
CA ARG A 652 -37.95 -43.14 43.38
C ARG A 652 -38.72 -43.90 42.30
N ARG A 653 -38.08 -44.23 41.17
CA ARG A 653 -38.33 -45.49 40.44
C ARG A 653 -37.08 -45.97 39.71
N ARG A 654 -36.83 -47.29 39.72
CA ARG A 654 -35.73 -48.00 39.03
C ARG A 654 -36.31 -48.96 37.99
N ARG A 655 -35.80 -48.93 36.75
CA ARG A 655 -35.64 -50.08 35.82
C ARG A 655 -34.38 -49.75 34.99
N ARG A 656 -33.29 -50.53 34.93
CA ARG A 656 -33.07 -51.95 34.56
C ARG A 656 -33.48 -52.29 33.11
N ARG A 657 -32.52 -52.15 32.18
CA ARG A 657 -31.97 -53.22 31.33
C ARG A 657 -30.43 -53.10 31.45
N ARG A 658 -29.71 -54.17 31.81
CA ARG A 658 -29.41 -55.42 31.08
C ARG A 658 -28.44 -55.14 29.95
#